data_AF-D2W1V1-F1
#
_entry.id   AF-D2W1V1-F1
#
_cell.length_a   1.000
_cell.length_b   1.000
_cell.length_c   1.000
_cell.angle_alpha   90.00
_cell.angle_beta   90.00
_cell.angle_gamma   90.00
#
_symmetry.space_group_name_H-M   'P 1'
#
loop_
_entity.id
_entity.type
_entity.pdbx_description
1 polymer ?
#
loop_
_entity_poly.entity_id
_entity_poly.type
_entity_poly.pdbx_seq_one_letter_code
_entity_poly.pdbx_strand_id
1 'polypeptide(L)'
;MVNITDEQREQIQILQSFLDQGLMDPEDFEEEKKKILSGGSFEEEDEEEEIPIVSQKSTPSQSTTTTTKPTTTTTSSTSSQQRKHIVAESTDDDSDDEPIIKSSSNRIVNNRPIINKQVNNTTTSSGGSSNNRTSNKYSSNSSDNSSDEAVIVSGGDESNSDRELSALKSAIGKKILQDSTTEDEDDDSDDQPIISSSKRVGASTTISKKPSTTTTAAVSSNSSSGYKLNLTPEERDLLTPDQIQQLEKLANLVESEILSEDEVISKKETLLRQQRKKLEEERKRPSESMVTTTTVKKSSKKSNSTATVEEQLQKLQDLLDAGILTDEEYKAKKRQLLPDDDEDEDEYGDEDDDDDDDDSGLKLKLTPQQRDQLSKLDSLLEQGILEQEEYDEKKRQVMGLKKDQAPSKIIENKKKQQGEFGETMDLAIYISNIKATPEKPFKLLYEGKTVMYQREDSTPSGKTVIVRGTFPKLPREDCIVSLLIDMPEANIYTQQNFNLSQHGKFIQILITQEGNRNNIRIKQQHNDSFDTNQLGDKNDQMSRIYLHYAAIPASEDEPFRVWINDMLAHQMTESMTSSQSGVIRGSIPKVKRCNLTDDPFHCIDLRIHIPLIDPMVKSFIVNLTNNGEHVALILNNSTITVKQSKSEKVLEDENALILQSTNKQPNKK
;
A
#
# COMPACT_ATOMS: atom_id res chain seq x y z
N MET A 1 14.21 36.42 31.95
CA MET A 1 13.51 35.96 30.72
C MET A 1 14.33 34.82 30.16
N VAL A 2 13.69 33.73 29.78
CA VAL A 2 14.34 32.64 29.03
C VAL A 2 14.26 33.01 27.55
N ASN A 3 15.37 32.89 26.82
CA ASN A 3 15.36 33.08 25.37
C ASN A 3 14.97 31.75 24.73
N ILE A 4 13.70 31.62 24.41
CA ILE A 4 13.12 30.47 23.70
C ILE A 4 13.51 30.59 22.22
N THR A 5 14.00 29.51 21.59
CA THR A 5 14.28 29.49 20.14
C THR A 5 12.98 29.51 19.33
N ASP A 6 13.05 29.88 18.05
CA ASP A 6 11.86 29.88 17.21
C ASP A 6 11.31 28.45 16.95
N GLU A 7 12.19 27.45 16.94
CA GLU A 7 11.83 26.01 16.91
C GLU A 7 11.12 25.57 18.20
N GLN A 8 11.64 25.93 19.38
CA GLN A 8 10.96 25.65 20.66
C GLN A 8 9.58 26.36 20.73
N ARG A 9 9.46 27.56 20.14
CA ARG A 9 8.20 28.29 20.03
C ARG A 9 7.20 27.55 19.14
N GLU A 10 7.64 27.04 17.99
CA GLU A 10 6.81 26.27 17.06
C GLU A 10 6.33 24.96 17.69
N GLN A 11 7.22 24.21 18.35
CA GLN A 11 6.86 22.99 19.08
C GLN A 11 5.82 23.26 20.18
N ILE A 12 6.01 24.31 21.00
CA ILE A 12 5.02 24.69 22.04
C ILE A 12 3.68 25.13 21.42
N GLN A 13 3.70 25.76 20.24
CA GLN A 13 2.48 26.14 19.52
C GLN A 13 1.73 24.91 18.95
N ILE A 14 2.44 23.87 18.52
CA ILE A 14 1.84 22.58 18.13
C ILE A 14 1.19 21.91 19.34
N LEU A 15 1.89 21.82 20.49
CA LEU A 15 1.32 21.25 21.71
C LEU A 15 0.07 22.01 22.19
N GLN A 16 0.07 23.35 22.10
CA GLN A 16 -1.10 24.16 22.41
C GLN A 16 -2.29 23.80 21.51
N SER A 17 -2.05 23.50 20.23
CA SER A 17 -3.12 23.10 19.32
C SER A 17 -3.75 21.75 19.66
N PHE A 18 -3.01 20.81 20.26
CA PHE A 18 -3.56 19.54 20.74
C PHE A 18 -4.37 19.72 22.03
N LEU A 19 -3.91 20.58 22.94
CA LEU A 19 -4.66 20.98 24.13
C LEU A 19 -5.98 21.68 23.77
N ASP A 20 -5.94 22.64 22.84
CA ASP A 20 -7.13 23.37 22.36
C ASP A 20 -8.12 22.46 21.60
N GLN A 21 -7.66 21.33 21.04
CA GLN A 21 -8.50 20.30 20.41
C GLN A 21 -9.02 19.24 21.39
N GLY A 22 -8.56 19.20 22.65
CA GLY A 22 -8.88 18.14 23.59
C GLY A 22 -8.27 16.77 23.23
N LEU A 23 -7.14 16.77 22.52
CA LEU A 23 -6.35 15.57 22.17
C LEU A 23 -5.24 15.26 23.19
N MET A 24 -5.02 16.16 24.14
CA MET A 24 -3.90 16.15 25.09
C MET A 24 -4.32 16.95 26.33
N ASP A 25 -4.05 16.43 27.53
CA ASP A 25 -4.53 17.04 28.76
C ASP A 25 -3.65 18.23 29.24
N PRO A 26 -4.16 19.14 30.09
CA PRO A 26 -3.42 20.33 30.54
C PRO A 26 -2.12 20.04 31.28
N GLU A 27 -2.00 18.85 31.89
CA GLU A 27 -0.83 18.45 32.68
C GLU A 27 0.29 17.90 31.78
N ASP A 28 -0.04 17.02 30.83
CA ASP A 28 0.85 16.60 29.74
C ASP A 28 1.41 17.82 28.98
N PHE A 29 0.57 18.82 28.75
CA PHE A 29 0.98 20.05 28.06
C PHE A 29 2.06 20.81 28.82
N GLU A 30 1.93 20.99 30.14
CA GLU A 30 2.97 21.67 30.93
C GLU A 30 4.23 20.80 31.13
N GLU A 31 4.14 19.46 31.12
CA GLU A 31 5.30 18.57 31.15
C GLU A 31 6.11 18.62 29.85
N GLU A 32 5.49 18.37 28.69
CA GLU A 32 6.23 18.30 27.42
C GLU A 32 6.74 19.70 27.00
N LYS A 33 5.99 20.77 27.30
CA LYS A 33 6.45 22.16 27.20
C LYS A 33 7.65 22.46 28.10
N LYS A 34 7.66 21.97 29.34
CA LYS A 34 8.80 22.10 30.27
C LYS A 34 10.03 21.35 29.76
N LYS A 35 9.85 20.16 29.18
CA LYS A 35 10.90 19.35 28.53
C LYS A 35 11.51 20.07 27.33
N ILE A 36 10.68 20.63 26.43
CA ILE A 36 11.12 21.51 25.31
C ILE A 36 11.92 22.71 25.86
N LEU A 37 11.40 23.40 26.88
CA LEU A 37 12.06 24.56 27.50
C LEU A 37 13.34 24.23 28.26
N SER A 38 13.50 23.00 28.77
CA SER A 38 14.77 22.51 29.33
C SER A 38 15.83 22.20 28.26
N GLY A 39 15.46 22.24 26.98
CA GLY A 39 16.38 22.02 25.85
C GLY A 39 16.85 20.58 25.78
N GLY A 40 15.90 19.64 25.86
CA GLY A 40 16.11 18.21 26.16
C GLY A 40 17.15 17.49 25.30
N SER A 41 18.42 17.59 25.69
CA SER A 41 19.42 16.56 25.47
C SER A 41 19.06 15.35 26.33
N PHE A 42 18.31 14.42 25.76
CA PHE A 42 18.11 13.10 26.34
C PHE A 42 19.43 12.32 26.16
N GLU A 43 20.40 12.60 27.04
CA GLU A 43 21.49 11.64 27.27
C GLU A 43 20.82 10.41 27.89
N GLU A 44 20.71 9.33 27.12
CA GLU A 44 20.30 8.03 27.63
C GLU A 44 21.35 7.62 28.67
N GLU A 45 20.96 7.59 29.96
CA GLU A 45 21.84 7.11 31.03
C GLU A 45 22.02 5.60 30.87
N ASP A 46 23.04 5.20 30.10
CA ASP A 46 23.53 3.81 30.01
C ASP A 46 23.93 3.32 31.42
N GLU A 47 23.01 2.64 32.11
CA GLU A 47 23.29 1.94 33.36
C GLU A 47 24.18 0.70 33.11
N GLU A 48 25.47 0.91 32.86
CA GLU A 48 26.46 -0.18 32.82
C GLU A 48 26.56 -0.88 34.19
N GLU A 49 26.00 -2.09 34.31
CA GLU A 49 26.16 -2.95 35.49
C GLU A 49 27.64 -3.36 35.70
N GLU A 50 28.39 -2.64 36.55
CA GLU A 50 29.78 -2.97 36.89
C GLU A 50 29.90 -4.37 37.51
N ILE A 51 30.49 -5.31 36.77
CA ILE A 51 30.79 -6.67 37.24
C ILE A 51 32.07 -6.64 38.10
N PRO A 52 32.05 -7.07 39.38
CA PRO A 52 33.17 -6.86 40.30
C PRO A 52 34.37 -7.80 40.04
N ILE A 53 35.41 -7.29 39.37
CA ILE A 53 36.67 -8.02 39.12
C ILE A 53 37.62 -7.93 40.34
N VAL A 54 37.93 -9.10 40.92
CA VAL A 54 38.84 -9.23 42.07
C VAL A 54 40.29 -8.90 41.68
N SER A 55 40.86 -7.85 42.28
CA SER A 55 42.28 -7.52 42.18
C SER A 55 43.08 -7.95 43.42
N GLN A 56 44.26 -8.52 43.20
CA GLN A 56 45.26 -8.77 44.25
C GLN A 56 46.51 -7.89 44.06
N LYS A 57 47.23 -7.67 45.18
CA LYS A 57 48.56 -7.05 45.37
C LYS A 57 49.49 -7.13 44.14
N SER A 58 50.37 -6.14 43.89
CA SER A 58 51.26 -5.54 44.90
C SER A 58 51.77 -4.10 44.64
N THR A 59 52.49 -3.57 45.64
CA THR A 59 53.00 -2.20 45.85
C THR A 59 54.54 -2.10 45.66
N PRO A 60 55.24 -0.96 45.90
CA PRO A 60 55.04 0.43 45.45
C PRO A 60 56.38 1.18 45.07
N SER A 61 56.31 2.44 44.60
CA SER A 61 57.24 3.59 44.87
C SER A 61 56.71 4.85 44.16
N GLN A 62 56.45 5.99 44.80
CA GLN A 62 57.38 7.10 45.16
C GLN A 62 58.19 7.67 43.97
N SER A 63 58.27 8.98 43.68
CA SER A 63 57.53 10.22 44.08
C SER A 63 57.95 11.37 43.10
N THR A 64 57.62 12.68 43.15
CA THR A 64 57.03 13.65 44.13
C THR A 64 56.58 14.94 43.39
N THR A 65 55.87 15.88 44.06
CA THR A 65 55.77 17.36 43.79
C THR A 65 55.36 17.88 42.38
N THR A 66 54.20 18.52 42.15
CA THR A 66 53.83 19.96 42.42
C THR A 66 54.70 21.00 41.67
N THR A 67 54.23 22.14 41.11
CA THR A 67 53.03 22.96 41.43
C THR A 67 52.64 23.95 40.29
N THR A 68 51.34 24.30 40.16
CA THR A 68 50.73 25.57 39.63
C THR A 68 51.24 26.33 38.38
N LYS A 69 50.30 26.54 37.41
CA LYS A 69 49.68 27.83 36.95
C LYS A 69 50.52 29.14 36.91
N PRO A 70 50.16 30.13 36.05
CA PRO A 70 49.71 30.09 34.64
C PRO A 70 50.28 31.28 33.81
N THR A 71 49.60 31.65 32.69
CA THR A 71 49.44 33.02 32.11
C THR A 71 49.99 33.22 30.68
N THR A 72 49.30 34.11 29.96
CA THR A 72 49.33 34.56 28.55
C THR A 72 50.71 35.09 28.06
N THR A 73 50.97 35.46 26.78
CA THR A 73 50.10 36.23 25.84
C THR A 73 50.65 36.33 24.39
N THR A 74 49.74 36.49 23.42
CA THR A 74 49.84 37.27 22.14
C THR A 74 50.83 36.96 20.99
N THR A 75 50.34 37.25 19.76
CA THR A 75 51.05 37.72 18.53
C THR A 75 52.11 36.79 17.90
N SER A 76 51.92 36.26 16.67
CA SER A 76 51.99 36.92 15.34
C SER A 76 53.40 37.44 14.98
N SER A 77 53.90 37.37 13.75
CA SER A 77 53.18 37.40 12.45
C SER A 77 53.96 36.78 11.28
N THR A 78 53.27 36.70 10.13
CA THR A 78 53.74 36.44 8.75
C THR A 78 55.12 37.00 8.36
N SER A 79 55.87 36.26 7.53
CA SER A 79 56.43 36.81 6.27
C SER A 79 56.84 35.70 5.28
N SER A 80 56.81 36.03 3.98
CA SER A 80 57.12 35.11 2.87
C SER A 80 58.30 35.61 2.04
N GLN A 81 59.22 34.72 1.63
CA GLN A 81 60.06 34.81 0.41
C GLN A 81 60.90 33.51 0.31
N GLN A 82 60.77 32.68 -0.74
CA GLN A 82 61.31 32.80 -2.11
C GLN A 82 62.84 32.71 -2.26
N ARG A 83 63.30 31.58 -2.86
CA ARG A 83 64.47 31.45 -3.79
C ARG A 83 65.88 31.66 -3.16
N LYS A 84 67.00 31.07 -3.66
CA LYS A 84 67.29 30.29 -4.89
C LYS A 84 68.66 29.52 -4.81
N HIS A 85 68.74 28.33 -5.43
CA HIS A 85 69.90 27.70 -6.14
C HIS A 85 71.23 27.25 -5.47
N ILE A 86 71.95 26.40 -6.25
CA ILE A 86 73.40 25.99 -6.23
C ILE A 86 73.74 24.82 -5.26
N VAL A 87 73.87 23.56 -5.73
CA VAL A 87 74.97 22.86 -6.49
C VAL A 87 75.96 22.17 -5.51
N ALA A 88 76.51 20.96 -5.71
CA ALA A 88 76.75 20.12 -6.91
C ALA A 88 76.56 18.58 -6.66
N GLU A 89 76.73 17.77 -7.73
CA GLU A 89 77.44 16.45 -7.85
C GLU A 89 77.30 15.37 -6.72
N SER A 90 77.16 14.06 -6.99
CA SER A 90 77.05 13.23 -8.22
C SER A 90 76.48 11.83 -7.81
N THR A 91 76.46 10.70 -8.55
CA THR A 91 77.04 10.23 -9.84
C THR A 91 76.22 9.03 -10.37
N ASP A 92 76.40 8.69 -11.66
CA ASP A 92 76.28 7.42 -12.40
C ASP A 92 75.63 6.16 -11.77
N ASP A 93 74.65 5.56 -12.48
CA ASP A 93 74.65 4.13 -12.89
C ASP A 93 73.70 3.91 -14.10
N ASP A 94 73.91 2.84 -14.88
CA ASP A 94 73.30 2.64 -16.22
C ASP A 94 72.02 1.77 -16.23
N SER A 95 71.03 2.11 -17.08
CA SER A 95 70.27 1.14 -17.92
C SER A 95 69.20 1.79 -18.81
N ASP A 96 69.28 1.56 -20.13
CA ASP A 96 68.23 1.88 -21.12
C ASP A 96 67.16 0.76 -21.20
N ASP A 97 65.88 1.13 -21.42
CA ASP A 97 65.10 0.73 -22.62
C ASP A 97 63.61 1.17 -22.57
N GLU A 98 63.01 1.43 -23.73
CA GLU A 98 61.62 1.90 -23.86
C GLU A 98 60.54 0.78 -23.85
N PRO A 99 59.39 0.96 -23.17
CA PRO A 99 58.22 0.08 -23.35
C PRO A 99 57.42 0.46 -24.61
N ILE A 100 57.88 -0.01 -25.78
CA ILE A 100 57.21 0.23 -27.08
C ILE A 100 55.81 -0.42 -27.13
N ILE A 101 54.80 0.39 -27.48
CA ILE A 101 53.41 -0.04 -27.74
C ILE A 101 53.35 -1.01 -28.93
N LYS A 102 52.86 -2.24 -28.73
CA LYS A 102 52.46 -3.14 -29.83
C LYS A 102 51.13 -3.82 -29.58
N SER A 103 50.16 -3.47 -30.41
CA SER A 103 48.88 -4.15 -30.57
C SER A 103 49.06 -5.58 -31.09
N SER A 104 48.23 -6.51 -30.59
CA SER A 104 48.20 -7.89 -31.05
C SER A 104 46.77 -8.34 -31.36
N SER A 105 46.34 -8.10 -32.60
CA SER A 105 45.12 -8.69 -33.16
C SER A 105 45.22 -10.21 -33.11
N ASN A 106 44.19 -10.90 -32.61
CA ASN A 106 44.15 -12.36 -32.65
C ASN A 106 42.87 -12.88 -33.32
N ARG A 107 43.01 -14.00 -34.03
CA ARG A 107 42.16 -14.37 -35.17
C ARG A 107 41.47 -15.69 -34.91
N ILE A 108 40.17 -15.67 -34.63
CA ILE A 108 39.39 -16.91 -34.46
C ILE A 108 39.31 -17.64 -35.82
N VAL A 109 39.69 -18.91 -35.81
CA VAL A 109 39.68 -19.79 -36.99
C VAL A 109 38.75 -20.97 -36.72
N ASN A 110 37.83 -21.23 -37.64
CA ASN A 110 36.94 -22.38 -37.59
C ASN A 110 37.75 -23.70 -37.68
N ASN A 111 37.36 -24.71 -36.89
CA ASN A 111 37.56 -26.10 -37.25
C ASN A 111 36.52 -27.02 -36.59
N ARG A 112 35.74 -27.73 -37.42
CA ARG A 112 35.09 -29.00 -37.06
C ARG A 112 36.12 -30.13 -37.18
N PRO A 113 35.87 -31.27 -36.54
CA PRO A 113 35.98 -32.53 -37.28
C PRO A 113 34.66 -33.31 -37.30
N ILE A 114 34.46 -34.07 -38.37
CA ILE A 114 33.44 -35.12 -38.51
C ILE A 114 34.19 -36.45 -38.54
N ILE A 115 33.63 -37.53 -37.98
CA ILE A 115 33.91 -38.90 -38.43
C ILE A 115 32.74 -39.83 -38.09
N ASN A 116 32.35 -40.66 -39.07
CA ASN A 116 31.37 -41.74 -38.92
C ASN A 116 32.06 -43.07 -38.66
N LYS A 117 31.42 -43.95 -37.86
CA LYS A 117 31.24 -45.42 -38.07
C LYS A 117 30.64 -46.04 -36.79
N GLN A 118 29.48 -46.70 -36.80
CA GLN A 118 29.06 -47.97 -37.44
C GLN A 118 29.33 -49.23 -36.60
N VAL A 119 28.27 -50.04 -36.46
CA VAL A 119 28.24 -51.52 -36.62
C VAL A 119 28.55 -52.44 -35.41
N ASN A 120 27.46 -53.08 -34.94
CA ASN A 120 27.28 -54.49 -34.52
C ASN A 120 27.58 -55.03 -33.09
N ASN A 121 26.47 -55.45 -32.46
CA ASN A 121 26.13 -56.82 -32.00
C ASN A 121 26.74 -57.48 -30.73
N THR A 122 25.81 -58.01 -29.91
CA THR A 122 25.94 -59.17 -28.97
C THR A 122 26.88 -58.99 -27.75
N THR A 123 26.68 -59.66 -26.61
CA THR A 123 25.88 -60.87 -26.27
C THR A 123 25.37 -60.84 -24.82
N THR A 124 24.45 -61.75 -24.46
CA THR A 124 24.13 -62.32 -23.11
C THR A 124 25.05 -61.93 -21.93
N SER A 125 24.55 -61.66 -20.71
CA SER A 125 24.09 -62.67 -19.71
C SER A 125 23.61 -62.00 -18.38
N SER A 126 23.16 -62.67 -17.29
CA SER A 126 22.14 -63.74 -17.14
C SER A 126 21.80 -63.99 -15.63
N GLY A 127 20.53 -63.95 -15.22
CA GLY A 127 20.07 -64.23 -13.84
C GLY A 127 20.18 -63.02 -12.87
N GLY A 128 19.52 -62.98 -11.70
CA GLY A 128 18.47 -63.85 -11.12
C GLY A 128 17.62 -63.01 -10.14
N SER A 129 16.30 -63.22 -10.04
CA SER A 129 15.62 -64.26 -9.25
C SER A 129 15.37 -63.87 -7.78
N SER A 130 14.19 -64.25 -7.26
CA SER A 130 13.63 -64.05 -5.90
C SER A 130 13.00 -62.68 -5.57
N ASN A 131 11.97 -62.57 -4.71
CA ASN A 131 10.72 -63.35 -4.56
C ASN A 131 9.84 -62.73 -3.45
N ASN A 132 8.56 -62.44 -3.75
CA ASN A 132 7.34 -62.59 -2.92
C ASN A 132 6.26 -61.63 -3.48
N ARG A 133 5.02 -62.06 -3.80
CA ARG A 133 3.92 -62.59 -2.94
C ARG A 133 3.43 -61.54 -1.93
N THR A 134 2.12 -61.25 -1.79
CA THR A 134 0.97 -62.15 -2.01
C THR A 134 -0.36 -61.40 -2.26
N SER A 135 -1.30 -62.01 -3.03
CA SER A 135 -2.78 -61.84 -2.97
C SER A 135 -3.41 -60.45 -3.30
N ASN A 136 -4.66 -60.32 -3.79
CA ASN A 136 -5.66 -61.33 -4.17
C ASN A 136 -6.61 -60.91 -5.32
N LYS A 137 -7.25 -61.93 -5.90
CA LYS A 137 -8.31 -61.97 -6.94
C LYS A 137 -9.50 -61.02 -6.72
N TYR A 138 -10.13 -60.57 -7.83
CA TYR A 138 -11.38 -61.10 -8.44
C TYR A 138 -11.49 -60.54 -9.89
N SER A 139 -11.68 -61.38 -10.93
CA SER A 139 -12.94 -61.67 -11.67
C SER A 139 -13.62 -60.47 -12.37
N SER A 140 -14.16 -60.54 -13.60
CA SER A 140 -14.16 -61.61 -14.63
C SER A 140 -14.89 -61.18 -15.92
N ASN A 141 -14.52 -61.75 -17.09
CA ASN A 141 -15.34 -61.90 -18.32
C ASN A 141 -15.76 -60.62 -19.10
N SER A 142 -16.14 -60.65 -20.40
CA SER A 142 -15.88 -61.58 -21.54
C SER A 142 -16.45 -60.98 -22.86
N SER A 143 -16.22 -61.65 -24.00
CA SER A 143 -16.75 -61.39 -25.38
C SER A 143 -16.30 -60.08 -26.05
N ASP A 144 -15.76 -60.02 -27.28
CA ASP A 144 -15.90 -60.81 -28.54
C ASP A 144 -17.01 -60.35 -29.50
N ASN A 145 -16.60 -59.58 -30.51
CA ASN A 145 -16.96 -59.63 -31.94
C ASN A 145 -16.00 -58.65 -32.66
N SER A 146 -15.28 -58.96 -33.75
CA SER A 146 -15.71 -59.48 -35.07
C SER A 146 -16.56 -58.46 -35.85
N SER A 147 -16.35 -58.16 -37.14
CA SER A 147 -15.46 -58.74 -38.17
C SER A 147 -15.28 -57.78 -39.37
N ASP A 148 -14.12 -57.84 -40.06
CA ASP A 148 -13.87 -57.45 -41.48
C ASP A 148 -14.23 -55.99 -41.91
N GLU A 149 -13.90 -55.39 -43.07
CA GLU A 149 -12.82 -55.48 -44.08
C GLU A 149 -12.61 -54.01 -44.63
N ALA A 150 -11.68 -53.61 -45.52
CA ALA A 150 -10.76 -54.29 -46.42
C ALA A 150 -9.45 -53.49 -46.71
N VAL A 151 -8.54 -54.16 -47.40
CA VAL A 151 -7.37 -53.71 -48.20
C VAL A 151 -7.46 -52.34 -48.92
N ILE A 152 -6.36 -51.57 -48.88
CA ILE A 152 -5.65 -51.03 -50.08
C ILE A 152 -4.14 -50.90 -49.77
N VAL A 153 -3.30 -51.11 -50.79
CA VAL A 153 -1.83 -51.27 -50.71
C VAL A 153 -1.12 -50.24 -51.59
N SER A 154 0.19 -50.03 -51.33
CA SER A 154 1.18 -49.16 -52.01
C SER A 154 1.40 -47.84 -51.25
N GLY A 155 2.62 -47.45 -50.85
CA GLY A 155 3.94 -48.00 -51.17
C GLY A 155 4.60 -47.22 -52.32
N GLY A 156 5.68 -46.52 -52.02
CA GLY A 156 6.39 -45.62 -52.94
C GLY A 156 7.60 -45.03 -52.22
N ASP A 157 8.78 -45.54 -52.57
CA ASP A 157 10.06 -45.27 -51.91
C ASP A 157 10.85 -44.16 -52.63
N GLU A 158 11.96 -43.72 -52.01
CA GLU A 158 13.08 -42.95 -52.62
C GLU A 158 12.75 -41.57 -53.26
N SER A 159 13.52 -40.50 -53.07
CA SER A 159 14.96 -40.42 -53.40
C SER A 159 15.56 -39.05 -53.03
N ASN A 160 16.90 -38.97 -53.03
CA ASN A 160 17.67 -37.74 -52.81
C ASN A 160 17.56 -36.74 -53.97
N SER A 161 17.82 -35.45 -53.71
CA SER A 161 18.86 -34.72 -54.46
C SER A 161 19.34 -33.45 -53.75
N ASP A 162 20.65 -33.30 -53.63
CA ASP A 162 21.29 -32.00 -53.40
C ASP A 162 21.09 -31.07 -54.60
N ARG A 163 21.18 -29.76 -54.39
CA ARG A 163 21.58 -28.86 -55.49
C ARG A 163 22.41 -27.68 -55.03
N GLU A 164 23.67 -27.70 -55.45
CA GLU A 164 24.66 -26.65 -55.27
C GLU A 164 24.58 -25.61 -56.41
N LEU A 165 25.29 -24.48 -56.24
CA LEU A 165 25.72 -23.54 -57.28
C LEU A 165 24.65 -22.81 -58.12
N SER A 166 24.61 -21.48 -57.98
CA SER A 166 25.33 -20.64 -58.97
C SER A 166 25.49 -19.20 -58.47
N ALA A 167 26.54 -18.53 -58.94
CA ALA A 167 26.81 -17.13 -58.65
C ALA A 167 26.59 -16.27 -59.91
N LEU A 168 26.14 -15.03 -59.75
CA LEU A 168 26.12 -14.04 -60.82
C LEU A 168 26.61 -12.68 -60.33
N LYS A 169 27.42 -12.03 -61.16
CA LYS A 169 28.10 -10.75 -60.88
C LYS A 169 27.40 -9.62 -61.65
N SER A 170 27.17 -8.50 -60.98
CA SER A 170 27.22 -7.13 -61.52
C SER A 170 27.39 -6.18 -60.32
N ALA A 171 28.40 -5.30 -60.16
CA ALA A 171 29.28 -4.58 -61.08
C ALA A 171 28.71 -3.27 -61.67
N ILE A 172 28.68 -2.21 -60.85
CA ILE A 172 28.71 -0.76 -61.13
C ILE A 172 28.91 -0.06 -59.75
N GLY A 173 29.62 1.07 -59.59
CA GLY A 173 30.43 1.79 -60.58
C GLY A 173 30.89 3.22 -60.18
N LYS A 174 31.76 3.35 -59.17
CA LYS A 174 32.70 4.48 -58.90
C LYS A 174 32.19 5.96 -58.75
N LYS A 175 32.60 6.56 -57.62
CA LYS A 175 33.13 7.94 -57.41
C LYS A 175 32.27 9.18 -57.75
N ILE A 176 32.16 10.09 -56.77
CA ILE A 176 32.82 11.44 -56.64
C ILE A 176 32.30 12.01 -55.29
N LEU A 177 33.06 12.38 -54.24
CA LEU A 177 34.25 13.24 -54.06
C LEU A 177 33.90 14.75 -54.01
N GLN A 178 33.67 15.31 -52.81
CA GLN A 178 34.39 16.50 -52.30
C GLN A 178 33.99 16.91 -50.87
N ASP A 179 34.94 17.53 -50.18
CA ASP A 179 34.89 18.04 -48.82
C ASP A 179 34.49 19.54 -48.79
N SER A 180 34.02 20.04 -47.64
CA SER A 180 34.09 21.48 -47.32
C SER A 180 34.02 21.72 -45.81
N THR A 181 35.11 22.25 -45.24
CA THR A 181 35.22 22.81 -43.89
C THR A 181 35.51 24.30 -43.98
N THR A 182 34.76 25.11 -43.22
CA THR A 182 35.03 26.52 -42.82
C THR A 182 33.93 26.87 -41.80
N GLU A 183 34.24 27.13 -40.53
CA GLU A 183 34.76 28.39 -39.96
C GLU A 183 33.63 29.38 -39.63
N ASP A 184 33.45 29.58 -38.32
CA ASP A 184 33.31 30.83 -37.57
C ASP A 184 32.75 32.09 -38.26
N GLU A 185 31.71 32.69 -37.66
CA GLU A 185 31.61 34.15 -37.49
C GLU A 185 30.72 34.46 -36.28
N ASP A 186 31.11 35.46 -35.47
CA ASP A 186 30.41 35.91 -34.25
C ASP A 186 29.28 36.90 -34.57
N ASP A 187 28.30 37.07 -33.68
CA ASP A 187 27.51 38.31 -33.61
C ASP A 187 26.98 38.58 -32.18
N ASP A 188 27.54 39.61 -31.52
CA ASP A 188 27.12 40.10 -30.19
C ASP A 188 26.00 41.15 -30.35
N SER A 189 24.87 40.99 -29.65
CA SER A 189 23.90 42.09 -29.51
C SER A 189 23.03 42.03 -28.24
N ASP A 190 23.62 42.42 -27.12
CA ASP A 190 22.88 43.05 -26.01
C ASP A 190 22.35 44.43 -26.46
N ASP A 191 21.06 44.71 -26.30
CA ASP A 191 20.61 46.05 -25.87
C ASP A 191 19.21 46.06 -25.21
N GLN A 192 18.91 47.13 -24.48
CA GLN A 192 17.88 47.22 -23.42
C GLN A 192 16.57 47.94 -23.87
N PRO A 193 15.49 47.93 -23.05
CA PRO A 193 14.11 47.99 -23.56
C PRO A 193 13.50 49.39 -23.75
N ILE A 194 12.51 49.48 -24.64
CA ILE A 194 11.72 50.70 -24.89
C ILE A 194 10.41 50.69 -24.09
N ILE A 195 10.39 51.50 -23.02
CA ILE A 195 9.15 51.91 -22.34
C ILE A 195 8.37 52.84 -23.27
N SER A 196 7.07 52.60 -23.48
CA SER A 196 6.18 53.61 -24.07
C SER A 196 4.81 53.62 -23.41
N SER A 197 4.34 54.82 -23.05
CA SER A 197 3.05 55.02 -22.37
C SER A 197 2.22 56.08 -23.08
N SER A 198 0.95 55.75 -23.38
CA SER A 198 -0.11 56.68 -23.81
C SER A 198 -1.45 55.94 -23.67
N LYS A 199 -2.51 56.39 -22.98
CA LYS A 199 -2.98 57.69 -22.47
C LYS A 199 -3.84 58.53 -23.45
N ARG A 200 -5.15 58.37 -23.26
CA ARG A 200 -6.29 59.31 -23.49
C ARG A 200 -7.01 59.37 -24.86
N VAL A 201 -8.30 59.74 -24.71
CA VAL A 201 -9.33 60.17 -25.67
C VAL A 201 -9.88 59.06 -26.61
N GLY A 202 -11.20 58.88 -26.80
CA GLY A 202 -12.36 59.40 -26.05
C GLY A 202 -13.51 59.95 -26.90
N ALA A 203 -14.47 59.10 -27.28
CA ALA A 203 -15.83 59.45 -27.71
C ALA A 203 -16.76 58.25 -27.37
N SER A 204 -17.94 58.34 -26.75
CA SER A 204 -19.02 59.33 -26.70
C SER A 204 -20.21 58.98 -27.62
N THR A 205 -21.18 58.25 -27.07
CA THR A 205 -22.60 58.40 -27.44
C THR A 205 -23.48 58.17 -26.20
N THR A 206 -24.48 59.02 -26.01
CA THR A 206 -25.43 59.01 -24.87
C THR A 206 -26.87 58.91 -25.37
N ILE A 207 -27.74 58.20 -24.65
CA ILE A 207 -29.23 58.24 -24.67
C ILE A 207 -29.77 57.20 -23.65
N SER A 208 -30.95 57.32 -23.03
CA SER A 208 -31.33 58.30 -21.99
C SER A 208 -32.63 57.92 -21.23
N LYS A 209 -32.65 58.08 -19.89
CA LYS A 209 -33.84 58.18 -18.97
C LYS A 209 -34.70 56.88 -18.82
N LYS A 210 -34.99 56.33 -17.60
CA LYS A 210 -35.74 56.78 -16.39
C LYS A 210 -37.30 56.76 -16.55
N PRO A 211 -38.12 56.63 -15.46
CA PRO A 211 -37.93 55.94 -14.15
C PRO A 211 -39.21 55.32 -13.46
N SER A 212 -39.05 54.42 -12.48
CA SER A 212 -39.91 54.25 -11.25
C SER A 212 -39.35 53.10 -10.37
N THR A 213 -38.95 53.22 -9.09
CA THR A 213 -39.75 53.34 -7.83
C THR A 213 -40.83 52.24 -7.68
N THR A 214 -40.93 51.47 -6.57
CA THR A 214 -40.77 51.88 -5.16
C THR A 214 -40.22 50.79 -4.21
N THR A 215 -39.15 51.17 -3.49
CA THR A 215 -38.82 50.97 -2.05
C THR A 215 -39.54 49.92 -1.16
N THR A 216 -38.77 49.01 -0.53
CA THR A 216 -38.86 48.67 0.91
C THR A 216 -37.58 47.99 1.43
N ALA A 217 -37.23 48.26 2.70
CA ALA A 217 -36.33 47.53 3.63
C ALA A 217 -35.01 46.90 3.12
N ALA A 218 -33.89 47.29 3.74
CA ALA A 218 -32.59 46.64 3.58
C ALA A 218 -32.27 45.71 4.75
N VAL A 219 -31.65 44.55 4.46
CA VAL A 219 -30.83 43.77 5.39
C VAL A 219 -29.52 43.49 4.65
N SER A 220 -28.38 43.93 5.19
CA SER A 220 -27.07 43.76 4.56
C SER A 220 -26.42 42.45 4.99
N SER A 221 -26.79 41.35 4.32
CA SER A 221 -25.99 40.12 4.36
C SER A 221 -24.75 40.29 3.46
N ASN A 222 -23.58 40.52 4.06
CA ASN A 222 -22.32 40.35 3.35
C ASN A 222 -22.23 38.88 2.91
N SER A 223 -22.21 38.63 1.62
CA SER A 223 -21.97 37.29 1.08
C SER A 223 -20.46 36.97 1.14
N SER A 224 -20.01 36.36 2.22
CA SER A 224 -18.83 35.50 2.17
C SER A 224 -19.07 34.40 1.13
N SER A 225 -18.02 33.99 0.42
CA SER A 225 -18.05 32.82 -0.45
C SER A 225 -17.90 31.55 0.38
N GLY A 226 -18.88 31.30 1.26
CA GLY A 226 -18.89 30.17 2.18
C GLY A 226 -18.94 28.81 1.49
N TYR A 227 -18.37 27.80 2.15
CA TYR A 227 -18.26 26.44 1.65
C TYR A 227 -19.62 25.72 1.74
N LYS A 228 -20.37 25.75 0.64
CA LYS A 228 -21.69 25.13 0.58
C LYS A 228 -21.59 23.63 0.36
N LEU A 229 -21.85 22.87 1.42
CA LEU A 229 -22.03 21.43 1.38
C LEU A 229 -23.10 21.02 0.35
N ASN A 230 -22.64 20.54 -0.81
CA ASN A 230 -23.51 20.10 -1.89
C ASN A 230 -24.02 18.67 -1.61
N LEU A 231 -25.14 18.60 -0.89
CA LEU A 231 -25.98 17.39 -0.78
C LEU A 231 -27.04 17.38 -1.88
N THR A 232 -27.03 16.35 -2.71
CA THR A 232 -28.12 16.06 -3.66
C THR A 232 -29.42 15.70 -2.92
N PRO A 233 -30.60 15.77 -3.58
CA PRO A 233 -31.86 15.36 -2.94
C PRO A 233 -31.83 13.92 -2.42
N GLU A 234 -31.31 12.98 -3.21
CA GLU A 234 -31.20 11.56 -2.83
C GLU A 234 -30.29 11.35 -1.60
N GLU A 235 -29.22 12.14 -1.45
CA GLU A 235 -28.37 12.09 -0.25
C GLU A 235 -29.06 12.71 0.98
N ARG A 236 -29.92 13.72 0.79
CA ARG A 236 -30.72 14.31 1.88
C ARG A 236 -31.81 13.37 2.36
N ASP A 237 -32.42 12.59 1.46
CA ASP A 237 -33.45 11.60 1.81
C ASP A 237 -32.85 10.34 2.48
N LEU A 238 -31.55 10.08 2.31
CA LEU A 238 -30.83 8.96 2.94
C LEU A 238 -30.19 9.29 4.30
N LEU A 239 -29.98 10.57 4.64
CA LEU A 239 -29.32 11.00 5.88
C LEU A 239 -30.34 11.49 6.92
N THR A 240 -30.08 11.27 8.21
CA THR A 240 -30.93 11.86 9.27
C THR A 240 -30.70 13.38 9.36
N PRO A 241 -31.67 14.17 9.87
CA PRO A 241 -31.50 15.60 10.09
C PRO A 241 -30.26 15.92 10.95
N ASP A 242 -29.95 15.07 11.93
CA ASP A 242 -28.77 15.23 12.80
C ASP A 242 -27.46 14.96 12.04
N GLN A 243 -27.42 13.98 11.14
CA GLN A 243 -26.27 13.73 10.26
C GLN A 243 -26.07 14.89 9.27
N ILE A 244 -27.14 15.46 8.74
CA ILE A 244 -27.07 16.65 7.89
C ILE A 244 -26.52 17.85 8.70
N GLN A 245 -27.02 18.08 9.91
CA GLN A 245 -26.51 19.15 10.78
C GLN A 245 -25.05 18.93 11.21
N GLN A 246 -24.60 17.68 11.38
CA GLN A 246 -23.19 17.37 11.62
C GLN A 246 -22.32 17.72 10.42
N LEU A 247 -22.74 17.36 9.19
CA LEU A 247 -22.00 17.73 7.98
C LEU A 247 -22.02 19.25 7.71
N GLU A 248 -23.11 19.95 8.03
CA GLU A 248 -23.17 21.42 7.96
C GLU A 248 -22.24 22.08 9.01
N LYS A 249 -22.11 21.52 10.21
CA LYS A 249 -21.12 21.97 11.21
C LYS A 249 -19.68 21.76 10.73
N LEU A 250 -19.38 20.63 10.08
CA LEU A 250 -18.06 20.36 9.52
C LEU A 250 -17.75 21.26 8.32
N ALA A 251 -18.72 21.55 7.46
CA ALA A 251 -18.59 22.53 6.38
C ALA A 251 -18.23 23.94 6.89
N ASN A 252 -18.84 24.37 8.01
CA ASN A 252 -18.48 25.64 8.65
C ASN A 252 -17.05 25.64 9.22
N LEU A 253 -16.45 24.48 9.53
CA LEU A 253 -15.05 24.40 9.96
C LEU A 253 -14.07 24.53 8.78
N VAL A 254 -14.47 24.10 7.58
CA VAL A 254 -13.74 24.38 6.33
C VAL A 254 -13.77 25.88 6.01
N GLU A 255 -14.90 26.58 6.27
CA GLU A 255 -14.95 28.06 6.16
C GLU A 255 -13.98 28.79 7.10
N SER A 256 -13.54 28.15 8.19
CA SER A 256 -12.53 28.66 9.11
C SER A 256 -11.11 28.13 8.87
N GLU A 257 -10.87 27.39 7.78
CA GLU A 257 -9.58 26.75 7.46
C GLU A 257 -9.08 25.75 8.53
N ILE A 258 -9.99 25.22 9.37
CA ILE A 258 -9.67 24.26 10.45
C ILE A 258 -9.71 22.81 9.96
N LEU A 259 -10.56 22.50 8.98
CA LEU A 259 -10.64 21.19 8.32
C LEU A 259 -10.44 21.36 6.81
N SER A 260 -9.93 20.31 6.17
CA SER A 260 -9.88 20.21 4.71
C SER A 260 -11.26 19.86 4.13
N GLU A 261 -11.48 20.21 2.85
CA GLU A 261 -12.67 19.79 2.11
C GLU A 261 -12.76 18.24 2.02
N ASP A 262 -11.62 17.56 1.81
CA ASP A 262 -11.55 16.10 1.69
C ASP A 262 -12.01 15.36 2.95
N GLU A 263 -11.75 15.90 4.15
CA GLU A 263 -12.24 15.31 5.42
C GLU A 263 -13.78 15.38 5.51
N VAL A 264 -14.39 16.48 5.05
CA VAL A 264 -15.85 16.63 5.03
C VAL A 264 -16.48 15.73 3.96
N ILE A 265 -15.84 15.59 2.80
CA ILE A 265 -16.26 14.64 1.75
C ILE A 265 -16.17 13.18 2.25
N SER A 266 -15.06 12.81 2.89
CA SER A 266 -14.87 11.49 3.51
C SER A 266 -15.91 11.20 4.60
N LYS A 267 -16.23 12.19 5.44
CA LYS A 267 -17.28 12.05 6.45
C LYS A 267 -18.68 11.95 5.83
N LYS A 268 -18.96 12.66 4.73
CA LYS A 268 -20.20 12.53 3.95
C LYS A 268 -20.33 11.12 3.37
N GLU A 269 -19.30 10.59 2.72
CA GLU A 269 -19.36 9.28 2.08
C GLU A 269 -19.51 8.14 3.10
N THR A 270 -18.78 8.19 4.22
CA THR A 270 -18.89 7.17 5.28
C THR A 270 -20.29 7.10 5.90
N LEU A 271 -20.95 8.23 6.15
CA LEU A 271 -22.34 8.26 6.62
C LEU A 271 -23.33 7.71 5.58
N LEU A 272 -23.18 8.08 4.30
CA LEU A 272 -24.02 7.55 3.22
C LEU A 272 -23.83 6.04 3.03
N ARG A 273 -22.60 5.53 3.19
CA ARG A 273 -22.31 4.09 3.13
C ARG A 273 -22.95 3.31 4.29
N GLN A 274 -22.97 3.88 5.50
CA GLN A 274 -23.67 3.29 6.65
C GLN A 274 -25.19 3.20 6.41
N GLN A 275 -25.82 4.28 5.94
CA GLN A 275 -27.26 4.30 5.68
C GLN A 275 -27.66 3.34 4.54
N ARG A 276 -26.86 3.27 3.46
CA ARG A 276 -27.06 2.29 2.38
C ARG A 276 -26.97 0.84 2.89
N LYS A 277 -26.00 0.52 3.75
CA LYS A 277 -25.89 -0.82 4.37
C LYS A 277 -27.15 -1.14 5.19
N LYS A 278 -27.61 -0.22 6.04
CA LYS A 278 -28.80 -0.40 6.87
C LYS A 278 -30.06 -0.68 6.05
N LEU A 279 -30.27 0.08 4.96
CA LEU A 279 -31.41 -0.09 4.07
C LEU A 279 -31.34 -1.42 3.28
N GLU A 280 -30.14 -1.86 2.90
CA GLU A 280 -29.94 -3.20 2.31
C GLU A 280 -30.23 -4.34 3.29
N GLU A 281 -29.86 -4.18 4.57
CA GLU A 281 -30.12 -5.14 5.64
C GLU A 281 -31.61 -5.24 5.99
N GLU A 282 -32.30 -4.10 6.12
CA GLU A 282 -33.75 -4.03 6.32
C GLU A 282 -34.51 -4.72 5.16
N ARG A 283 -34.03 -4.53 3.92
CA ARG A 283 -34.59 -5.18 2.72
C ARG A 283 -34.34 -6.69 2.63
N LYS A 284 -33.44 -7.25 3.45
CA LYS A 284 -33.17 -8.70 3.53
C LYS A 284 -34.03 -9.43 4.56
N ARG A 285 -34.76 -8.70 5.42
CA ARG A 285 -35.67 -9.33 6.40
C ARG A 285 -36.95 -9.82 5.68
N PRO A 286 -37.33 -11.10 5.79
CA PRO A 286 -38.54 -11.61 5.15
C PRO A 286 -39.79 -10.98 5.78
N SER A 287 -40.68 -10.45 4.93
CA SER A 287 -41.88 -9.75 5.40
C SER A 287 -43.00 -10.73 5.78
N GLU A 288 -43.05 -11.13 7.05
CA GLU A 288 -44.21 -11.87 7.57
C GLU A 288 -45.47 -10.99 7.64
N SER A 289 -46.64 -11.63 7.52
CA SER A 289 -47.86 -10.96 7.09
C SER A 289 -48.78 -10.52 8.23
N MET A 290 -49.21 -9.26 8.21
CA MET A 290 -50.26 -8.75 9.10
C MET A 290 -51.62 -9.41 8.85
N VAL A 291 -52.32 -9.78 9.93
CA VAL A 291 -53.73 -10.22 9.91
C VAL A 291 -54.60 -9.24 10.72
N THR A 292 -55.74 -8.85 10.15
CA THR A 292 -56.63 -7.80 10.66
C THR A 292 -57.95 -8.34 11.25
N THR A 293 -58.39 -7.84 12.42
CA THR A 293 -59.82 -7.71 12.85
C THR A 293 -59.90 -6.92 14.18
N THR A 294 -60.38 -5.67 14.27
CA THR A 294 -61.78 -5.14 14.29
C THR A 294 -62.61 -5.29 15.60
N THR A 295 -62.63 -4.20 16.40
CA THR A 295 -63.79 -3.59 17.09
C THR A 295 -64.75 -4.38 18.01
N VAL A 296 -65.02 -3.86 19.23
CA VAL A 296 -66.38 -3.71 19.82
C VAL A 296 -66.39 -2.67 20.97
N LYS A 297 -67.57 -2.30 21.51
CA LYS A 297 -67.80 -1.11 22.37
C LYS A 297 -68.16 -1.42 23.84
N LYS A 298 -67.60 -0.62 24.77
CA LYS A 298 -68.30 0.10 25.88
C LYS A 298 -69.19 -0.70 26.88
N SER A 299 -68.79 -0.76 28.17
CA SER A 299 -69.49 -0.02 29.27
C SER A 299 -69.05 -0.31 30.73
N SER A 300 -68.91 0.77 31.52
CA SER A 300 -69.35 0.95 32.93
C SER A 300 -68.82 0.11 34.11
N LYS A 301 -68.08 0.82 35.00
CA LYS A 301 -68.46 1.09 36.41
C LYS A 301 -68.17 0.04 37.52
N LYS A 302 -66.91 0.05 37.97
CA LYS A 302 -66.48 0.18 39.40
C LYS A 302 -67.08 -0.81 40.42
N SER A 303 -66.34 -1.87 40.70
CA SER A 303 -66.35 -2.63 41.95
C SER A 303 -64.92 -2.89 42.44
N ASN A 304 -64.68 -2.91 43.74
CA ASN A 304 -63.40 -3.39 44.30
C ASN A 304 -63.44 -4.92 44.33
N SER A 305 -62.60 -5.56 43.51
CA SER A 305 -62.31 -6.99 43.54
C SER A 305 -60.81 -7.18 43.33
N THR A 306 -60.30 -8.36 43.68
CA THR A 306 -58.94 -8.80 43.38
C THR A 306 -58.81 -9.01 41.87
N ALA A 307 -58.54 -7.93 41.13
CA ALA A 307 -58.24 -7.98 39.72
C ALA A 307 -57.03 -8.91 39.50
N THR A 308 -57.18 -9.90 38.62
CA THR A 308 -56.07 -10.79 38.26
C THR A 308 -54.93 -9.99 37.64
N VAL A 309 -53.71 -10.52 37.69
CA VAL A 309 -52.53 -9.82 37.17
C VAL A 309 -52.73 -9.43 35.70
N GLU A 310 -53.35 -10.30 34.88
CA GLU A 310 -53.83 -10.01 33.52
C GLU A 310 -54.71 -8.75 33.41
N GLU A 311 -55.76 -8.61 34.23
CA GLU A 311 -56.62 -7.42 34.21
C GLU A 311 -55.85 -6.14 34.55
N GLN A 312 -54.80 -6.26 35.37
CA GLN A 312 -53.95 -5.13 35.75
C GLN A 312 -52.94 -4.79 34.63
N LEU A 313 -52.38 -5.79 33.94
CA LEU A 313 -51.55 -5.61 32.74
C LEU A 313 -52.34 -4.97 31.60
N GLN A 314 -53.51 -5.52 31.26
CA GLN A 314 -54.37 -4.95 30.20
C GLN A 314 -54.71 -3.49 30.50
N LYS A 315 -54.97 -3.16 31.77
CA LYS A 315 -55.24 -1.79 32.19
C LYS A 315 -54.02 -0.87 32.15
N LEU A 316 -52.79 -1.39 32.26
CA LEU A 316 -51.58 -0.60 31.95
C LEU A 316 -51.45 -0.37 30.44
N GLN A 317 -51.78 -1.37 29.62
CA GLN A 317 -51.79 -1.25 28.15
C GLN A 317 -52.78 -0.17 27.70
N ASP A 318 -54.03 -0.23 28.16
CA ASP A 318 -55.08 0.76 27.90
C ASP A 318 -54.67 2.20 28.30
N LEU A 319 -53.74 2.37 29.25
CA LEU A 319 -53.23 3.67 29.70
C LEU A 319 -52.01 4.16 28.89
N LEU A 320 -51.19 3.25 28.36
CA LEU A 320 -50.12 3.55 27.42
C LEU A 320 -50.71 3.96 26.06
N ASP A 321 -51.65 3.16 25.53
CA ASP A 321 -52.37 3.41 24.27
C ASP A 321 -53.18 4.74 24.33
N ALA A 322 -53.59 5.17 25.53
CA ALA A 322 -54.25 6.46 25.77
C ALA A 322 -53.27 7.66 25.90
N GLY A 323 -51.95 7.43 25.88
CA GLY A 323 -50.93 8.46 26.10
C GLY A 323 -50.92 9.04 27.52
N ILE A 324 -51.39 8.27 28.52
CA ILE A 324 -51.48 8.69 29.92
C ILE A 324 -50.25 8.22 30.72
N LEU A 325 -49.63 7.11 30.30
CA LEU A 325 -48.30 6.67 30.74
C LEU A 325 -47.30 6.86 29.60
N THR A 326 -46.01 6.99 29.92
CA THR A 326 -44.91 6.78 28.98
C THR A 326 -44.51 5.30 28.93
N ASP A 327 -43.77 4.89 27.88
CA ASP A 327 -43.24 3.52 27.76
C ASP A 327 -42.39 3.10 28.97
N GLU A 328 -41.63 4.02 29.54
CA GLU A 328 -40.82 3.78 30.75
C GLU A 328 -41.70 3.54 31.98
N GLU A 329 -42.74 4.36 32.19
CA GLU A 329 -43.69 4.14 33.29
C GLU A 329 -44.48 2.85 33.14
N TYR A 330 -44.83 2.47 31.90
CA TYR A 330 -45.47 1.19 31.60
C TYR A 330 -44.55 0.02 31.96
N LYS A 331 -43.30 0.02 31.48
CA LYS A 331 -42.31 -1.03 31.80
C LYS A 331 -42.06 -1.13 33.30
N ALA A 332 -41.90 0.01 33.99
CA ALA A 332 -41.68 0.06 35.44
C ALA A 332 -42.87 -0.50 36.25
N LYS A 333 -44.11 -0.30 35.79
CA LYS A 333 -45.31 -0.85 36.46
C LYS A 333 -45.59 -2.30 36.05
N LYS A 334 -45.26 -2.72 34.82
CA LYS A 334 -45.31 -4.14 34.41
C LYS A 334 -44.44 -5.00 35.33
N ARG A 335 -43.19 -4.56 35.58
CA ARG A 335 -42.21 -5.18 36.50
C ARG A 335 -42.61 -5.20 37.99
N GLN A 336 -43.67 -4.51 38.37
CA GLN A 336 -44.24 -4.56 39.73
C GLN A 336 -45.43 -5.53 39.84
N LEU A 337 -45.97 -6.00 38.71
CA LEU A 337 -47.13 -6.89 38.63
C LEU A 337 -46.74 -8.32 38.26
N LEU A 338 -45.81 -8.45 37.32
CA LEU A 338 -44.89 -9.58 37.29
C LEU A 338 -43.55 -9.01 37.74
N PRO A 339 -43.05 -9.32 38.95
CA PRO A 339 -41.60 -9.40 39.10
C PRO A 339 -41.17 -10.49 38.14
N ASP A 340 -40.37 -10.12 37.13
CA ASP A 340 -39.82 -11.08 36.18
C ASP A 340 -39.02 -12.11 37.02
N ASP A 341 -39.49 -13.37 37.10
CA ASP A 341 -38.56 -14.47 37.37
C ASP A 341 -37.61 -14.48 36.17
N ASP A 342 -36.29 -14.50 36.42
CA ASP A 342 -35.27 -14.43 35.37
C ASP A 342 -35.27 -15.75 34.54
N GLU A 343 -36.27 -15.93 33.67
CA GLU A 343 -36.31 -17.01 32.67
C GLU A 343 -35.42 -16.62 31.48
N ASP A 344 -34.32 -17.36 31.31
CA ASP A 344 -33.31 -17.15 30.27
C ASP A 344 -33.89 -17.52 28.87
N GLU A 345 -34.60 -16.60 28.20
CA GLU A 345 -35.11 -16.74 26.80
C GLU A 345 -33.98 -16.67 25.75
N ASP A 346 -32.94 -17.51 25.89
CA ASP A 346 -31.90 -17.78 24.89
C ASP A 346 -32.03 -19.22 24.34
N GLU A 347 -33.26 -19.70 24.06
CA GLU A 347 -33.53 -21.06 23.55
C GLU A 347 -33.79 -21.10 22.02
N TYR A 348 -32.94 -21.84 21.30
CA TYR A 348 -33.01 -22.25 19.87
C TYR A 348 -32.69 -21.20 18.78
N GLY A 349 -31.51 -21.34 18.14
CA GLY A 349 -31.10 -20.53 16.98
C GLY A 349 -29.88 -21.08 16.21
N ASP A 350 -30.03 -22.25 15.59
CA ASP A 350 -29.03 -23.02 14.80
C ASP A 350 -27.85 -23.66 15.58
N GLU A 351 -27.27 -24.68 14.94
CA GLU A 351 -26.28 -25.64 15.47
C GLU A 351 -24.87 -25.39 14.87
N ASP A 352 -23.86 -26.12 15.34
CA ASP A 352 -22.46 -26.18 14.87
C ASP A 352 -21.56 -24.92 15.08
N ASP A 353 -20.89 -24.84 16.24
CA ASP A 353 -19.42 -24.73 16.32
C ASP A 353 -18.91 -25.09 17.74
N ASP A 354 -17.81 -25.86 17.84
CA ASP A 354 -17.19 -26.31 19.10
C ASP A 354 -16.19 -25.27 19.65
N ASP A 355 -16.41 -24.70 20.85
CA ASP A 355 -15.39 -24.01 21.66
C ASP A 355 -15.73 -24.06 23.17
N ASP A 356 -15.02 -24.88 23.95
CA ASP A 356 -15.16 -25.03 25.42
C ASP A 356 -14.54 -23.85 26.21
N ASP A 357 -15.13 -22.64 26.16
CA ASP A 357 -14.72 -21.50 27.01
C ASP A 357 -15.74 -21.21 28.14
N ASP A 358 -15.45 -21.80 29.30
CA ASP A 358 -16.25 -21.84 30.52
C ASP A 358 -16.22 -20.48 31.29
N ASP A 359 -16.64 -19.36 30.67
CA ASP A 359 -16.84 -18.06 31.36
C ASP A 359 -18.07 -18.10 32.29
N SER A 360 -17.91 -18.90 33.34
CA SER A 360 -18.74 -18.96 34.53
C SER A 360 -18.56 -17.68 35.37
N GLY A 361 -18.85 -16.54 34.74
CA GLY A 361 -18.59 -15.19 35.20
C GLY A 361 -18.97 -15.00 36.67
N LEU A 362 -17.94 -14.98 37.52
CA LEU A 362 -18.08 -15.00 38.97
C LEU A 362 -18.80 -13.73 39.47
N LYS A 363 -20.13 -13.78 39.52
CA LYS A 363 -21.03 -12.83 40.18
C LYS A 363 -20.74 -12.81 41.69
N LEU A 364 -19.59 -12.20 42.04
CA LEU A 364 -19.09 -11.97 43.39
C LEU A 364 -20.20 -11.31 44.19
N LYS A 365 -20.72 -12.04 45.19
CA LYS A 365 -21.86 -11.61 46.01
C LYS A 365 -21.41 -10.54 47.01
N LEU A 366 -21.12 -9.34 46.48
CA LEU A 366 -20.80 -8.13 47.23
C LEU A 366 -21.84 -7.91 48.32
N THR A 367 -21.36 -7.82 49.56
CA THR A 367 -22.21 -7.51 50.71
C THR A 367 -22.85 -6.14 50.56
N PRO A 368 -24.02 -5.86 51.18
CA PRO A 368 -24.67 -4.54 51.08
C PRO A 368 -23.73 -3.39 51.44
N GLN A 369 -22.93 -3.56 52.51
CA GLN A 369 -21.94 -2.58 52.96
C GLN A 369 -20.85 -2.28 51.91
N GLN A 370 -20.45 -3.26 51.09
CA GLN A 370 -19.51 -3.05 49.98
C GLN A 370 -20.18 -2.31 48.82
N ARG A 371 -21.46 -2.57 48.53
CA ARG A 371 -22.21 -1.84 47.49
C ARG A 371 -22.37 -0.37 47.84
N ASP A 372 -22.73 -0.06 49.09
CA ASP A 372 -22.81 1.32 49.61
C ASP A 372 -21.45 2.04 49.54
N GLN A 373 -20.36 1.31 49.82
CA GLN A 373 -18.99 1.85 49.72
C GLN A 373 -18.56 2.10 48.27
N LEU A 374 -18.88 1.20 47.33
CA LEU A 374 -18.58 1.38 45.90
C LEU A 374 -19.36 2.56 45.33
N SER A 375 -20.68 2.63 45.55
CA SER A 375 -21.52 3.75 45.10
C SER A 375 -21.03 5.11 45.63
N LYS A 376 -20.46 5.13 46.86
CA LYS A 376 -19.83 6.32 47.41
C LYS A 376 -18.49 6.67 46.76
N LEU A 377 -17.72 5.70 46.26
CA LEU A 377 -16.51 5.96 45.47
C LEU A 377 -16.87 6.47 44.07
N ASP A 378 -17.88 5.86 43.43
CA ASP A 378 -18.39 6.28 42.12
C ASP A 378 -18.82 7.76 42.17
N SER A 379 -19.61 8.14 43.19
CA SER A 379 -20.05 9.53 43.42
C SER A 379 -18.92 10.51 43.76
N LEU A 380 -17.75 10.06 44.20
CA LEU A 380 -16.59 10.94 44.47
C LEU A 380 -15.71 11.11 43.23
N LEU A 381 -15.62 10.09 42.39
CA LEU A 381 -14.99 10.13 41.07
C LEU A 381 -15.78 11.06 40.13
N GLU A 382 -17.12 10.90 40.06
CA GLU A 382 -18.03 11.74 39.27
C GLU A 382 -18.00 13.22 39.71
N GLN A 383 -17.66 13.50 40.97
CA GLN A 383 -17.52 14.86 41.51
C GLN A 383 -16.10 15.45 41.30
N GLY A 384 -15.16 14.70 40.71
CA GLY A 384 -13.76 15.13 40.57
C GLY A 384 -13.03 15.31 41.90
N ILE A 385 -13.51 14.69 42.97
CA ILE A 385 -12.90 14.72 44.33
C ILE A 385 -11.91 13.57 44.50
N LEU A 386 -11.95 12.58 43.59
CA LEU A 386 -11.20 11.35 43.65
C LEU A 386 -10.63 11.06 42.25
N GLU A 387 -9.32 10.96 42.14
CA GLU A 387 -8.63 10.59 40.89
C GLU A 387 -8.89 9.12 40.53
N GLN A 388 -8.82 8.77 39.24
CA GLN A 388 -9.12 7.42 38.76
C GLN A 388 -8.23 6.33 39.42
N GLU A 389 -6.95 6.60 39.66
CA GLU A 389 -6.07 5.64 40.35
C GLU A 389 -6.47 5.45 41.82
N GLU A 390 -6.77 6.53 42.55
CA GLU A 390 -7.21 6.44 43.95
C GLU A 390 -8.59 5.78 44.08
N TYR A 391 -9.48 5.99 43.10
CA TYR A 391 -10.72 5.25 42.94
C TYR A 391 -10.47 3.75 42.78
N ASP A 392 -9.63 3.32 41.83
CA ASP A 392 -9.40 1.90 41.59
C ASP A 392 -8.64 1.21 42.73
N GLU A 393 -7.77 1.92 43.46
CA GLU A 393 -7.20 1.42 44.71
C GLU A 393 -8.26 1.22 45.80
N LYS A 394 -9.09 2.24 46.08
CA LYS A 394 -10.17 2.13 47.09
C LYS A 394 -11.20 1.07 46.71
N LYS A 395 -11.52 0.92 45.42
CA LYS A 395 -12.40 -0.12 44.86
C LYS A 395 -11.86 -1.53 45.13
N ARG A 396 -10.56 -1.76 44.88
CA ARG A 396 -9.85 -3.00 45.24
C ARG A 396 -9.92 -3.27 46.75
N GLN A 397 -9.70 -2.25 47.58
CA GLN A 397 -9.76 -2.35 49.05
C GLN A 397 -11.17 -2.71 49.55
N VAL A 398 -12.23 -2.07 49.01
CA VAL A 398 -13.64 -2.36 49.33
C VAL A 398 -14.03 -3.77 48.92
N MET A 399 -13.56 -4.27 47.77
CA MET A 399 -13.75 -5.68 47.37
C MET A 399 -12.93 -6.69 48.21
N GLY A 400 -12.16 -6.24 49.21
CA GLY A 400 -11.43 -7.11 50.13
C GLY A 400 -10.10 -7.64 49.58
N LEU A 401 -9.63 -7.11 48.44
CA LEU A 401 -8.35 -7.47 47.83
C LEU A 401 -7.21 -6.79 48.62
N LYS A 402 -6.67 -7.51 49.61
CA LYS A 402 -5.63 -6.99 50.51
C LYS A 402 -4.33 -6.68 49.77
N LYS A 403 -3.66 -5.57 50.14
CA LYS A 403 -2.35 -5.17 49.58
C LYS A 403 -1.20 -6.14 49.92
N ASP A 404 -1.33 -6.97 50.95
CA ASP A 404 -0.20 -7.62 51.60
C ASP A 404 0.30 -8.93 50.95
N GLN A 405 0.07 -9.12 49.65
CA GLN A 405 0.82 -10.09 48.84
C GLN A 405 1.64 -9.34 47.78
N ALA A 406 2.95 -9.22 48.05
CA ALA A 406 3.90 -8.62 47.12
C ALA A 406 3.86 -9.34 45.75
N PRO A 407 3.90 -8.60 44.62
CA PRO A 407 3.53 -9.12 43.30
C PRO A 407 4.61 -9.99 42.61
N SER A 408 5.34 -10.82 43.35
CA SER A 408 6.48 -11.60 42.82
C SER A 408 6.08 -12.93 42.17
N LYS A 409 4.82 -13.40 42.27
CA LYS A 409 4.32 -14.65 41.65
C LYS A 409 2.91 -14.60 41.07
N ILE A 410 2.27 -13.43 41.02
CA ILE A 410 0.93 -13.26 40.41
C ILE A 410 1.00 -12.46 39.09
N ILE A 411 2.15 -11.84 38.78
CA ILE A 411 2.43 -11.29 37.44
C ILE A 411 2.43 -12.40 36.37
N GLU A 412 2.78 -13.63 36.72
CA GLU A 412 2.79 -14.79 35.81
C GLU A 412 1.39 -15.25 35.35
N ASN A 413 0.34 -14.93 36.09
CA ASN A 413 -1.05 -15.20 35.68
C ASN A 413 -1.82 -13.95 35.22
N LYS A 414 -1.49 -12.72 35.68
CA LYS A 414 -2.08 -11.51 35.07
C LYS A 414 -1.50 -11.13 33.72
N LYS A 415 -0.28 -11.58 33.36
CA LYS A 415 0.20 -11.53 31.96
C LYS A 415 -0.68 -12.33 30.98
N LYS A 416 -1.56 -13.22 31.44
CA LYS A 416 -2.47 -13.98 30.55
C LYS A 416 -3.65 -13.15 30.03
N GLN A 417 -4.11 -12.13 30.76
CA GLN A 417 -5.19 -11.23 30.32
C GLN A 417 -4.68 -9.95 29.65
N GLN A 418 -3.36 -9.79 29.50
CA GLN A 418 -2.74 -8.98 28.44
C GLN A 418 -2.10 -9.89 27.37
N GLY A 419 -2.50 -11.16 27.32
CA GLY A 419 -2.00 -12.17 26.39
C GLY A 419 -2.69 -12.16 25.02
N GLU A 420 -3.65 -11.26 24.78
CA GLU A 420 -4.36 -11.14 23.50
C GLU A 420 -3.60 -10.34 22.43
N PHE A 421 -2.41 -9.82 22.75
CA PHE A 421 -1.40 -9.54 21.72
C PHE A 421 -0.86 -10.89 21.21
N GLY A 422 -1.63 -11.48 20.29
CA GLY A 422 -1.46 -12.86 19.82
C GLY A 422 -0.12 -13.16 19.15
N GLU A 423 0.23 -14.46 19.19
CA GLU A 423 1.43 -15.12 18.66
C GLU A 423 2.25 -14.28 17.66
N THR A 424 3.23 -13.51 18.16
CA THR A 424 4.00 -12.60 17.31
C THR A 424 4.75 -13.36 16.21
N MET A 425 4.50 -13.01 14.96
CA MET A 425 5.16 -13.61 13.80
C MET A 425 6.41 -12.81 13.42
N ASP A 426 7.58 -13.45 13.43
CA ASP A 426 8.77 -12.83 12.82
C ASP A 426 8.56 -12.66 11.31
N LEU A 427 9.19 -11.64 10.73
CA LEU A 427 9.33 -11.44 9.29
C LEU A 427 10.80 -11.21 8.97
N ALA A 428 11.32 -11.87 7.93
CA ALA A 428 12.68 -11.68 7.43
C ALA A 428 12.68 -11.25 5.96
N ILE A 429 13.31 -10.11 5.67
CA ILE A 429 13.27 -9.44 4.37
C ILE A 429 14.69 -9.29 3.82
N TYR A 430 14.96 -10.00 2.73
CA TYR A 430 16.25 -10.09 2.06
C TYR A 430 16.32 -9.08 0.91
N ILE A 431 17.04 -7.98 1.09
CA ILE A 431 17.12 -6.86 0.15
C ILE A 431 18.48 -6.83 -0.54
N SER A 432 18.52 -7.00 -1.87
CA SER A 432 19.77 -7.08 -2.64
C SER A 432 19.87 -5.96 -3.68
N ASN A 433 21.09 -5.41 -3.84
CA ASN A 433 21.42 -4.33 -4.80
C ASN A 433 20.67 -2.99 -4.58
N ILE A 434 20.47 -2.58 -3.33
CA ILE A 434 19.89 -1.26 -2.97
C ILE A 434 20.70 -0.13 -3.62
N LYS A 435 20.02 0.81 -4.29
CA LYS A 435 20.58 2.10 -4.73
C LYS A 435 20.05 3.21 -3.84
N ALA A 436 20.96 3.93 -3.19
CA ALA A 436 20.66 5.05 -2.29
C ALA A 436 21.82 6.04 -2.25
N THR A 437 21.49 7.29 -1.95
CA THR A 437 22.42 8.36 -1.55
C THR A 437 21.86 9.09 -0.32
N PRO A 438 22.64 9.90 0.42
CA PRO A 438 22.11 10.69 1.54
C PRO A 438 20.97 11.64 1.16
N GLU A 439 20.97 12.16 -0.07
CA GLU A 439 19.88 12.99 -0.61
C GLU A 439 18.64 12.18 -1.02
N LYS A 440 18.81 10.89 -1.29
CA LYS A 440 17.79 9.96 -1.79
C LYS A 440 17.93 8.59 -1.10
N PRO A 441 17.64 8.52 0.22
CA PRO A 441 17.78 7.29 0.98
C PRO A 441 16.79 6.23 0.51
N PHE A 442 17.19 4.97 0.59
CA PHE A 442 16.27 3.85 0.52
C PHE A 442 15.46 3.76 1.81
N LYS A 443 14.14 3.58 1.70
CA LYS A 443 13.23 3.37 2.83
C LYS A 443 12.33 2.16 2.58
N LEU A 444 12.16 1.35 3.60
CA LEU A 444 11.17 0.29 3.69
C LEU A 444 10.20 0.66 4.81
N LEU A 445 8.93 0.87 4.49
CA LEU A 445 7.90 1.29 5.43
C LEU A 445 6.82 0.23 5.58
N TYR A 446 6.48 -0.11 6.82
CA TYR A 446 5.33 -0.91 7.18
C TYR A 446 4.06 -0.04 7.20
N GLU A 447 2.95 -0.55 6.64
CA GLU A 447 1.67 0.15 6.47
C GLU A 447 1.78 1.54 5.81
N GLY A 448 2.86 1.79 5.08
CA GLY A 448 3.18 3.09 4.47
C GLY A 448 3.57 4.20 5.47
N LYS A 449 3.67 3.89 6.78
CA LYS A 449 3.93 4.87 7.85
C LYS A 449 5.20 4.57 8.63
N THR A 450 5.33 3.36 9.17
CA THR A 450 6.39 3.01 10.13
C THR A 450 7.65 2.57 9.39
N VAL A 451 8.73 3.35 9.46
CA VAL A 451 10.01 2.99 8.81
C VAL A 451 10.60 1.75 9.49
N MET A 452 10.59 0.61 8.79
CA MET A 452 11.26 -0.63 9.23
C MET A 452 12.77 -0.57 9.01
N TYR A 453 13.20 0.09 7.94
CA TYR A 453 14.60 0.20 7.57
C TYR A 453 14.83 1.42 6.68
N GLN A 454 15.80 2.25 7.04
CA GLN A 454 16.34 3.33 6.19
C GLN A 454 17.82 3.04 5.88
N ARG A 455 18.26 3.43 4.68
CA ARG A 455 19.67 3.34 4.29
C ARG A 455 20.05 4.45 3.31
N GLU A 456 21.05 5.24 3.68
CA GLU A 456 21.56 6.35 2.86
C GLU A 456 22.66 5.91 1.87
N ASP A 457 23.41 4.84 2.18
CA ASP A 457 24.43 4.30 1.27
C ASP A 457 23.89 3.21 0.33
N SER A 458 24.26 3.26 -0.95
CA SER A 458 24.07 2.15 -1.89
C SER A 458 24.71 0.85 -1.39
N THR A 459 24.02 -0.29 -1.58
CA THR A 459 24.54 -1.62 -1.26
C THR A 459 25.30 -2.18 -2.47
N PRO A 460 26.60 -2.52 -2.35
CA PRO A 460 27.38 -3.00 -3.48
C PRO A 460 26.86 -4.35 -3.99
N SER A 461 27.00 -4.57 -5.29
CA SER A 461 26.38 -5.69 -6.00
C SER A 461 26.73 -7.05 -5.40
N GLY A 462 25.71 -7.90 -5.26
CA GLY A 462 25.85 -9.23 -4.67
C GLY A 462 25.87 -9.28 -3.13
N LYS A 463 25.91 -8.14 -2.43
CA LYS A 463 25.56 -8.10 -1.01
C LYS A 463 24.04 -8.06 -0.83
N THR A 464 23.57 -8.70 0.24
CA THR A 464 22.16 -8.71 0.64
C THR A 464 22.05 -8.23 2.08
N VAL A 465 21.16 -7.28 2.32
CA VAL A 465 20.77 -6.83 3.66
C VAL A 465 19.63 -7.71 4.14
N ILE A 466 19.62 -8.08 5.42
CA ILE A 466 18.52 -8.82 6.05
C ILE A 466 17.87 -7.87 7.06
N VAL A 467 16.67 -7.39 6.75
CA VAL A 467 15.82 -6.66 7.70
C VAL A 467 14.95 -7.69 8.43
N ARG A 468 14.81 -7.54 9.74
CA ARG A 468 13.93 -8.37 10.56
C ARG A 468 12.95 -7.48 11.32
N GLY A 469 11.71 -7.94 11.45
CA GLY A 469 10.68 -7.31 12.29
C GLY A 469 9.78 -8.38 12.89
N THR A 470 9.03 -8.02 13.92
CA THR A 470 8.02 -8.87 14.56
C THR A 470 6.66 -8.20 14.45
N PHE A 471 5.63 -8.98 14.14
CA PHE A 471 4.28 -8.48 13.89
C PHE A 471 3.27 -9.19 14.78
N PRO A 472 2.30 -8.48 15.39
CA PRO A 472 1.23 -9.14 16.13
C PRO A 472 0.37 -9.95 15.16
N LYS A 473 0.10 -11.21 15.50
CA LYS A 473 -0.83 -12.05 14.75
C LYS A 473 -2.17 -12.00 15.45
N LEU A 474 -3.19 -11.47 14.78
CA LEU A 474 -4.55 -11.54 15.28
C LEU A 474 -4.99 -13.03 15.32
N PRO A 475 -5.63 -13.49 16.41
CA PRO A 475 -6.13 -14.85 16.48
C PRO A 475 -7.20 -15.09 15.41
N ARG A 476 -7.22 -16.30 14.84
CA ARG A 476 -8.16 -16.76 13.78
C ARG A 476 -8.08 -16.01 12.44
N GLU A 477 -7.26 -14.96 12.27
CA GLU A 477 -7.11 -14.21 11.01
C GLU A 477 -5.79 -14.48 10.24
N ASP A 478 -5.77 -14.10 8.96
CA ASP A 478 -4.58 -14.12 8.10
C ASP A 478 -3.68 -12.90 8.38
N CYS A 479 -2.41 -13.14 8.73
CA CYS A 479 -1.45 -12.06 8.97
C CYS A 479 -0.99 -11.45 7.63
N ILE A 480 -1.66 -10.38 7.20
CA ILE A 480 -1.36 -9.65 5.96
C ILE A 480 -0.59 -8.36 6.29
N VAL A 481 0.68 -8.30 5.90
CA VAL A 481 1.51 -7.10 6.07
C VAL A 481 1.60 -6.29 4.78
N SER A 482 1.39 -4.98 4.86
CA SER A 482 1.61 -4.03 3.76
C SER A 482 3.02 -3.44 3.87
N LEU A 483 3.87 -3.66 2.86
CA LEU A 483 5.20 -3.03 2.77
C LEU A 483 5.24 -2.05 1.61
N LEU A 484 5.65 -0.81 1.90
CA LEU A 484 5.99 0.22 0.92
C LEU A 484 7.51 0.27 0.75
N ILE A 485 7.97 0.15 -0.48
CA ILE A 485 9.38 0.20 -0.88
C ILE A 485 9.60 1.50 -1.63
N ASP A 486 10.32 2.42 -1.00
CA ASP A 486 10.68 3.73 -1.53
C ASP A 486 12.19 3.78 -1.81
N MET A 487 12.55 3.99 -3.07
CA MET A 487 13.94 4.02 -3.55
C MET A 487 14.08 5.08 -4.65
N PRO A 488 14.09 6.38 -4.28
CA PRO A 488 14.00 7.47 -5.24
C PRO A 488 15.19 7.56 -6.20
N GLU A 489 16.40 7.16 -5.77
CA GLU A 489 17.58 7.10 -6.67
C GLU A 489 17.46 6.03 -7.77
N ALA A 490 16.61 5.02 -7.58
CA ALA A 490 16.30 4.03 -8.62
C ALA A 490 15.04 4.38 -9.43
N ASN A 491 14.33 5.45 -9.07
CA ASN A 491 12.94 5.75 -9.47
C ASN A 491 12.01 4.54 -9.28
N ILE A 492 12.05 3.92 -8.09
CA ILE A 492 11.17 2.83 -7.69
C ILE A 492 10.41 3.25 -6.44
N TYR A 493 9.08 3.29 -6.55
CA TYR A 493 8.13 3.47 -5.46
C TYR A 493 7.02 2.44 -5.66
N THR A 494 6.87 1.49 -4.73
CA THR A 494 5.88 0.40 -4.87
C THR A 494 5.42 -0.15 -3.53
N GLN A 495 4.12 -0.39 -3.41
CA GLN A 495 3.48 -0.98 -2.23
C GLN A 495 2.99 -2.38 -2.58
N GLN A 496 3.27 -3.36 -1.71
CA GLN A 496 2.80 -4.72 -1.86
C GLN A 496 2.33 -5.30 -0.52
N ASN A 497 1.23 -6.05 -0.56
CA ASN A 497 0.70 -6.80 0.56
C ASN A 497 1.21 -8.24 0.51
N PHE A 498 1.56 -8.80 1.67
CA PHE A 498 2.12 -10.15 1.83
C PHE A 498 1.34 -10.90 2.90
N ASN A 499 0.71 -12.00 2.52
CA ASN A 499 0.03 -12.89 3.47
C ASN A 499 1.07 -13.83 4.09
N LEU A 500 1.53 -13.51 5.30
CA LEU A 500 2.59 -14.24 5.99
C LEU A 500 2.12 -15.63 6.43
N SER A 501 0.85 -15.77 6.83
CA SER A 501 0.21 -17.05 7.17
C SER A 501 0.23 -18.03 5.98
N GLN A 502 -0.26 -17.62 4.81
CA GLN A 502 -0.42 -18.52 3.66
C GLN A 502 0.87 -18.71 2.83
N HIS A 503 1.68 -17.66 2.67
CA HIS A 503 2.80 -17.66 1.71
C HIS A 503 4.18 -17.63 2.40
N GLY A 504 4.21 -17.46 3.72
CA GLY A 504 5.39 -17.65 4.55
C GLY A 504 6.15 -16.36 4.91
N LYS A 505 6.94 -16.44 5.97
CA LYS A 505 7.58 -15.29 6.64
C LYS A 505 8.92 -14.82 6.07
N PHE A 506 9.29 -15.28 4.88
CA PHE A 506 10.54 -14.90 4.23
C PHE A 506 10.24 -14.18 2.91
N ILE A 507 10.65 -12.92 2.80
CA ILE A 507 10.50 -12.07 1.61
C ILE A 507 11.89 -11.81 1.02
N GLN A 508 12.01 -11.83 -0.32
CA GLN A 508 13.20 -11.37 -1.04
C GLN A 508 12.83 -10.24 -1.98
N ILE A 509 13.50 -9.09 -1.81
CA ILE A 509 13.43 -7.91 -2.68
C ILE A 509 14.76 -7.84 -3.45
N LEU A 510 14.76 -8.35 -4.68
CA LEU A 510 15.92 -8.31 -5.57
C LEU A 510 15.75 -7.18 -6.59
N ILE A 511 16.66 -6.21 -6.56
CA ILE A 511 16.73 -5.15 -7.55
C ILE A 511 17.70 -5.60 -8.67
N THR A 512 17.22 -5.65 -9.91
CA THR A 512 18.07 -5.93 -11.09
C THR A 512 18.14 -4.70 -11.99
N GLN A 513 19.27 -4.51 -12.68
CA GLN A 513 19.39 -3.48 -13.70
C GLN A 513 19.47 -4.16 -15.08
N GLU A 514 18.45 -3.92 -15.90
CA GLU A 514 18.35 -4.47 -17.26
C GLU A 514 18.55 -3.32 -18.25
N GLY A 515 19.82 -3.06 -18.57
CA GLY A 515 20.24 -1.90 -19.35
C GLY A 515 20.05 -0.61 -18.55
N ASN A 516 19.20 0.28 -19.06
CA ASN A 516 18.97 1.61 -18.49
C ASN A 516 17.75 1.69 -17.55
N ARG A 517 17.12 0.54 -17.22
CA ARG A 517 15.98 0.49 -16.29
C ARG A 517 16.30 -0.41 -15.09
N ASN A 518 15.83 0.03 -13.92
CA ASN A 518 15.84 -0.77 -12.70
C ASN A 518 14.53 -1.57 -12.65
N ASN A 519 14.63 -2.90 -12.55
CA ASN A 519 13.50 -3.79 -12.31
C ASN A 519 13.52 -4.22 -10.84
N ILE A 520 12.36 -4.28 -10.20
CA ILE A 520 12.22 -4.86 -8.86
C ILE A 520 11.54 -6.23 -8.97
N ARG A 521 12.20 -7.26 -8.41
CA ARG A 521 11.68 -8.63 -8.35
C ARG A 521 11.48 -9.03 -6.91
N ILE A 522 10.22 -9.20 -6.54
CA ILE A 522 9.83 -9.60 -5.17
C ILE A 522 9.42 -11.08 -5.17
N LYS A 523 9.80 -11.81 -4.12
CA LYS A 523 9.35 -13.19 -3.83
C LYS A 523 8.94 -13.28 -2.36
N GLN A 524 8.05 -14.21 -2.05
CA GLN A 524 7.70 -14.62 -0.70
C GLN A 524 7.74 -16.16 -0.62
N GLN A 525 8.18 -16.73 0.51
CA GLN A 525 8.25 -18.18 0.73
C GLN A 525 8.28 -18.55 2.22
N HIS A 526 8.02 -19.83 2.52
CA HIS A 526 8.02 -20.42 3.87
C HIS A 526 9.41 -20.77 4.44
N ASN A 527 10.47 -20.78 3.60
CA ASN A 527 11.82 -21.16 4.01
C ASN A 527 12.81 -19.99 3.87
N ASP A 528 13.81 -19.92 4.75
CA ASP A 528 14.87 -18.90 4.73
C ASP A 528 15.83 -19.03 3.51
N SER A 529 15.86 -20.20 2.88
CA SER A 529 16.74 -20.53 1.75
C SER A 529 16.24 -19.94 0.43
N PHE A 530 16.65 -18.72 0.10
CA PHE A 530 16.51 -18.17 -1.25
C PHE A 530 17.60 -18.72 -2.16
N ASP A 531 17.27 -19.70 -2.99
CA ASP A 531 18.19 -20.24 -4.01
C ASP A 531 18.56 -19.17 -5.05
N THR A 532 19.66 -18.46 -4.78
CA THR A 532 20.29 -17.48 -5.69
C THR A 532 20.67 -18.10 -7.03
N ASN A 533 20.98 -19.40 -7.04
CA ASN A 533 21.34 -20.16 -8.23
C ASN A 533 20.12 -20.72 -9.00
N GLN A 534 18.91 -20.80 -8.41
CA GLN A 534 17.67 -21.14 -9.14
C GLN A 534 17.07 -19.93 -9.89
N LEU A 535 17.92 -19.07 -10.46
CA LEU A 535 17.52 -18.16 -11.54
C LEU A 535 17.58 -18.80 -12.93
N GLY A 536 18.16 -20.01 -13.04
CA GLY A 536 18.01 -20.86 -14.22
C GLY A 536 16.57 -21.35 -14.41
N ASP A 537 16.11 -21.29 -15.66
CA ASP A 537 14.97 -21.97 -16.29
C ASP A 537 13.55 -21.84 -15.70
N LYS A 538 13.38 -21.32 -14.47
CA LYS A 538 12.05 -20.89 -13.96
C LYS A 538 11.46 -19.70 -14.74
N ASN A 539 12.18 -19.15 -15.72
CA ASN A 539 11.62 -18.26 -16.74
C ASN A 539 10.52 -18.93 -17.57
N ASP A 540 10.54 -20.27 -17.73
CA ASP A 540 9.46 -21.01 -18.40
C ASP A 540 8.11 -20.94 -17.65
N GLN A 541 8.09 -20.47 -16.40
CA GLN A 541 6.86 -20.18 -15.63
C GLN A 541 6.40 -18.72 -15.75
N MET A 542 7.12 -17.87 -16.50
CA MET A 542 6.71 -16.50 -16.82
C MET A 542 6.29 -16.43 -18.30
N SER A 543 5.37 -15.53 -18.63
CA SER A 543 5.21 -15.04 -20.00
C SER A 543 5.39 -13.54 -19.99
N ARG A 544 6.12 -13.03 -20.99
CA ARG A 544 6.33 -11.59 -21.12
C ARG A 544 5.11 -10.95 -21.76
N ILE A 545 4.95 -9.66 -21.50
CA ILE A 545 4.07 -8.79 -22.25
C ILE A 545 4.82 -7.50 -22.59
N TYR A 546 4.74 -7.11 -23.85
CA TYR A 546 5.18 -5.83 -24.37
C TYR A 546 3.93 -5.11 -24.86
N LEU A 547 3.41 -4.18 -24.06
CA LEU A 547 2.22 -3.41 -24.39
C LEU A 547 2.63 -2.07 -24.98
N HIS A 548 2.48 -1.94 -26.30
CA HIS A 548 2.83 -0.80 -27.12
C HIS A 548 1.62 0.12 -27.27
N TYR A 549 1.83 1.43 -27.17
CA TYR A 549 0.79 2.46 -27.31
C TYR A 549 1.42 3.74 -27.89
N ALA A 550 0.61 4.58 -28.52
CA ALA A 550 1.05 5.85 -29.09
C ALA A 550 -0.11 6.85 -29.12
N ALA A 551 0.19 8.15 -29.10
CA ALA A 551 -0.80 9.22 -29.21
C ALA A 551 -1.99 9.14 -28.21
N ILE A 552 -1.76 8.58 -27.02
CA ILE A 552 -2.78 8.44 -25.97
C ILE A 552 -2.92 9.75 -25.20
N PRO A 553 -4.11 10.40 -25.20
CA PRO A 553 -4.34 11.58 -24.38
C PRO A 553 -4.58 11.18 -22.92
N ALA A 554 -4.13 12.04 -22.01
CA ALA A 554 -4.33 11.96 -20.56
C ALA A 554 -4.27 13.37 -19.97
N SER A 555 -4.88 13.57 -18.80
CA SER A 555 -4.64 14.72 -17.93
C SER A 555 -4.40 14.25 -16.49
N GLU A 556 -4.15 15.20 -15.59
CA GLU A 556 -4.04 14.94 -14.15
C GLU A 556 -5.38 14.46 -13.57
N ASP A 557 -6.49 15.10 -13.95
CA ASP A 557 -7.87 14.71 -13.59
C ASP A 557 -8.32 13.40 -14.27
N GLU A 558 -7.94 13.21 -15.54
CA GLU A 558 -8.34 12.10 -16.40
C GLU A 558 -7.12 11.29 -16.91
N PRO A 559 -6.43 10.56 -16.02
CA PRO A 559 -5.23 9.83 -16.39
C PRO A 559 -5.52 8.57 -17.21
N PHE A 560 -4.62 8.28 -18.15
CA PHE A 560 -4.55 6.97 -18.80
C PHE A 560 -4.15 5.91 -17.78
N ARG A 561 -4.92 4.83 -17.67
CA ARG A 561 -4.66 3.72 -16.75
C ARG A 561 -4.75 2.36 -17.45
N VAL A 562 -3.85 1.46 -17.06
CA VAL A 562 -3.80 0.07 -17.52
C VAL A 562 -3.70 -0.87 -16.33
N TRP A 563 -4.56 -1.88 -16.28
CA TRP A 563 -4.50 -2.98 -15.31
C TRP A 563 -4.24 -4.31 -16.01
N ILE A 564 -3.49 -5.19 -15.34
CA ILE A 564 -3.16 -6.54 -15.80
C ILE A 564 -3.56 -7.50 -14.69
N ASN A 565 -4.57 -8.35 -14.94
CA ASN A 565 -5.18 -9.23 -13.94
C ASN A 565 -5.48 -8.48 -12.63
N ASP A 566 -6.36 -7.47 -12.73
CA ASP A 566 -6.80 -6.55 -11.67
C ASP A 566 -5.72 -5.64 -11.04
N MET A 567 -4.42 -5.91 -11.23
CA MET A 567 -3.34 -5.05 -10.72
C MET A 567 -3.10 -3.85 -11.64
N LEU A 568 -3.11 -2.62 -11.10
CA LEU A 568 -2.72 -1.41 -11.83
C LEU A 568 -1.23 -1.55 -12.25
N ALA A 569 -0.99 -1.61 -13.55
CA ALA A 569 0.32 -1.86 -14.15
C ALA A 569 0.96 -0.60 -14.75
N HIS A 570 0.15 0.41 -15.10
CA HIS A 570 0.62 1.71 -15.54
C HIS A 570 -0.45 2.78 -15.30
N GLN A 571 -0.01 3.98 -14.92
CA GLN A 571 -0.78 5.22 -14.95
C GLN A 571 0.07 6.32 -15.61
N MET A 572 -0.57 7.21 -16.37
CA MET A 572 0.05 8.36 -17.03
C MET A 572 -0.92 9.54 -16.99
N THR A 573 -0.45 10.69 -16.49
CA THR A 573 -1.20 11.95 -16.36
C THR A 573 -0.91 12.95 -17.48
N GLU A 574 0.17 12.75 -18.25
CA GLU A 574 0.56 13.64 -19.36
C GLU A 574 0.05 13.12 -20.71
N SER A 575 -0.56 13.99 -21.51
CA SER A 575 -1.02 13.65 -22.87
C SER A 575 0.14 13.40 -23.83
N MET A 576 0.14 12.26 -24.53
CA MET A 576 1.13 11.96 -25.57
C MET A 576 0.79 12.63 -26.89
N THR A 577 1.78 13.27 -27.51
CA THR A 577 1.69 13.77 -28.89
C THR A 577 1.62 12.63 -29.91
N SER A 578 1.19 12.93 -31.14
CA SER A 578 1.02 11.93 -32.21
C SER A 578 2.31 11.26 -32.69
N SER A 579 3.47 11.80 -32.35
CA SER A 579 4.80 11.22 -32.62
C SER A 579 5.39 10.43 -31.44
N GLN A 580 4.80 10.51 -30.25
CA GLN A 580 5.27 9.78 -29.07
C GLN A 580 4.62 8.40 -28.98
N SER A 581 5.45 7.40 -28.67
CA SER A 581 5.03 6.03 -28.36
C SER A 581 5.66 5.55 -27.05
N GLY A 582 4.96 4.63 -26.39
CA GLY A 582 5.32 4.04 -25.11
C GLY A 582 5.25 2.52 -25.18
N VAL A 583 6.07 1.86 -24.34
CA VAL A 583 6.07 0.40 -24.20
C VAL A 583 6.17 0.02 -22.73
N ILE A 584 5.05 -0.44 -22.18
CA ILE A 584 5.01 -1.12 -20.87
C ILE A 584 5.57 -2.53 -21.09
N ARG A 585 6.48 -2.95 -20.21
CA ARG A 585 7.14 -4.26 -20.28
C ARG A 585 6.88 -4.99 -18.97
N GLY A 586 6.21 -6.14 -19.04
CA GLY A 586 5.85 -6.96 -17.89
C GLY A 586 6.30 -8.41 -18.03
N SER A 587 6.47 -9.09 -16.90
CA SER A 587 6.58 -10.55 -16.84
C SER A 587 5.49 -11.07 -15.90
N ILE A 588 4.56 -11.84 -16.47
CA ILE A 588 3.37 -12.33 -15.77
C ILE A 588 3.60 -13.82 -15.42
N PRO A 589 3.39 -14.24 -14.16
CA PRO A 589 3.47 -15.65 -13.80
C PRO A 589 2.36 -16.46 -14.47
N LYS A 590 2.67 -17.65 -15.01
CA LYS A 590 1.69 -18.60 -15.56
C LYS A 590 0.63 -19.07 -14.54
N VAL A 591 0.84 -18.82 -13.25
CA VAL A 591 -0.19 -19.04 -12.21
C VAL A 591 -1.24 -17.92 -12.15
N LYS A 592 -0.98 -16.73 -12.71
CA LYS A 592 -1.95 -15.64 -12.86
C LYS A 592 -2.67 -15.71 -14.21
N ARG A 593 -3.22 -16.88 -14.53
CA ARG A 593 -4.10 -17.08 -15.70
C ARG A 593 -5.54 -16.74 -15.32
N CYS A 594 -6.28 -16.13 -16.25
CA CYS A 594 -7.73 -15.99 -16.10
C CYS A 594 -8.47 -17.32 -16.34
N ASN A 595 -7.84 -18.30 -17.00
CA ASN A 595 -8.36 -19.66 -17.17
C ASN A 595 -7.85 -20.55 -16.01
N LEU A 596 -8.78 -20.97 -15.14
CA LEU A 596 -8.48 -21.67 -13.86
C LEU A 596 -8.26 -23.19 -13.97
N THR A 597 -8.38 -23.80 -15.16
CA THR A 597 -8.35 -25.27 -15.33
C THR A 597 -7.55 -25.68 -16.57
N ASP A 598 -6.39 -26.33 -16.36
CA ASP A 598 -5.56 -27.12 -17.31
C ASP A 598 -5.21 -26.59 -18.71
N ASP A 599 -5.69 -25.41 -19.10
CA ASP A 599 -5.48 -24.82 -20.42
C ASP A 599 -3.97 -24.59 -20.66
N PRO A 600 -3.35 -25.13 -21.73
CA PRO A 600 -1.96 -24.84 -22.05
C PRO A 600 -1.69 -23.34 -22.30
N PHE A 601 -2.71 -22.56 -22.67
CA PHE A 601 -2.56 -21.16 -23.04
C PHE A 601 -2.47 -20.23 -21.84
N HIS A 602 -1.55 -19.26 -21.89
CA HIS A 602 -1.46 -18.18 -20.92
C HIS A 602 -2.33 -16.99 -21.38
N CYS A 603 -3.59 -17.01 -20.95
CA CYS A 603 -4.52 -15.90 -21.09
C CYS A 603 -4.47 -14.98 -19.86
N ILE A 604 -4.56 -13.67 -20.09
CA ILE A 604 -4.62 -12.61 -19.07
C ILE A 604 -5.81 -11.68 -19.35
N ASP A 605 -6.32 -10.99 -18.34
CA ASP A 605 -7.23 -9.85 -18.50
C ASP A 605 -6.43 -8.54 -18.52
N LEU A 606 -6.55 -7.79 -19.60
CA LEU A 606 -5.97 -6.47 -19.79
C LEU A 606 -7.09 -5.43 -19.76
N ARG A 607 -7.15 -4.62 -18.69
CA ARG A 607 -8.12 -3.51 -18.59
C ARG A 607 -7.48 -2.18 -18.89
N ILE A 608 -8.22 -1.31 -19.57
CA ILE A 608 -7.72 -0.07 -20.17
C ILE A 608 -8.74 1.05 -19.97
N HIS A 609 -8.31 2.19 -19.47
CA HIS A 609 -9.14 3.38 -19.29
C HIS A 609 -8.43 4.61 -19.85
N ILE A 610 -9.10 5.32 -20.76
CA ILE A 610 -8.63 6.57 -21.37
C ILE A 610 -9.83 7.53 -21.32
N PRO A 611 -10.06 8.23 -20.18
CA PRO A 611 -11.36 8.85 -19.90
C PRO A 611 -11.73 9.94 -20.93
N LEU A 612 -10.74 10.73 -21.36
CA LEU A 612 -10.79 11.73 -22.43
C LEU A 612 -11.28 11.22 -23.80
N ILE A 613 -11.49 9.92 -23.95
CA ILE A 613 -11.96 9.27 -25.18
C ILE A 613 -13.17 8.39 -24.93
N ASP A 614 -13.07 7.52 -23.92
CA ASP A 614 -14.14 6.62 -23.53
C ASP A 614 -14.16 6.53 -22.00
N PRO A 615 -15.20 7.07 -21.33
CA PRO A 615 -15.24 7.12 -19.88
C PRO A 615 -15.40 5.73 -19.24
N MET A 616 -15.76 4.69 -20.02
CA MET A 616 -15.89 3.32 -19.55
C MET A 616 -14.63 2.50 -19.79
N VAL A 617 -14.07 1.94 -18.71
CA VAL A 617 -13.00 0.95 -18.75
C VAL A 617 -13.33 -0.20 -19.71
N LYS A 618 -12.40 -0.55 -20.60
CA LYS A 618 -12.49 -1.70 -21.51
C LYS A 618 -11.65 -2.85 -20.97
N SER A 619 -12.16 -4.08 -21.03
CA SER A 619 -11.42 -5.32 -20.73
C SER A 619 -11.17 -6.09 -22.03
N PHE A 620 -9.98 -6.68 -22.15
CA PHE A 620 -9.55 -7.49 -23.28
C PHE A 620 -8.82 -8.74 -22.78
N ILE A 621 -9.26 -9.92 -23.19
CA ILE A 621 -8.54 -11.17 -22.88
C ILE A 621 -7.44 -11.38 -23.92
N VAL A 622 -6.19 -11.47 -23.45
CA VAL A 622 -4.98 -11.50 -24.28
C VAL A 622 -4.26 -12.85 -24.10
N ASN A 623 -4.04 -13.60 -25.19
CA ASN A 623 -3.45 -14.94 -25.16
C ASN A 623 -1.96 -14.88 -25.52
N LEU A 624 -1.09 -14.76 -24.52
CA LEU A 624 0.35 -14.58 -24.69
C LEU A 624 1.06 -15.79 -25.32
N THR A 625 0.43 -16.96 -25.32
CA THR A 625 1.00 -18.20 -25.88
C THR A 625 0.75 -18.35 -27.38
N ASN A 626 -0.50 -18.19 -27.82
CA ASN A 626 -0.87 -18.44 -29.21
C ASN A 626 -0.63 -17.26 -30.13
N ASN A 627 -0.90 -16.04 -29.64
CA ASN A 627 -0.88 -14.82 -30.43
C ASN A 627 0.44 -14.05 -30.29
N GLY A 628 1.19 -14.29 -29.20
CA GLY A 628 2.52 -13.72 -28.95
C GLY A 628 2.57 -12.69 -27.83
N GLU A 629 3.78 -12.27 -27.45
CA GLU A 629 4.03 -11.39 -26.31
C GLU A 629 3.90 -9.88 -26.61
N HIS A 630 3.73 -9.47 -27.88
CA HIS A 630 3.55 -8.07 -28.24
C HIS A 630 2.05 -7.74 -28.41
N VAL A 631 1.59 -6.73 -27.69
CA VAL A 631 0.21 -6.22 -27.69
C VAL A 631 0.26 -4.75 -28.08
N ALA A 632 -0.57 -4.30 -29.01
CA ALA A 632 -0.64 -2.91 -29.45
C ALA A 632 -2.02 -2.31 -29.16
N LEU A 633 -2.03 -1.15 -28.52
CA LEU A 633 -3.20 -0.29 -28.37
C LEU A 633 -3.26 0.65 -29.55
N ILE A 634 -4.30 0.50 -30.37
CA ILE A 634 -4.52 1.31 -31.56
C ILE A 634 -5.82 2.10 -31.36
N LEU A 635 -5.72 3.41 -31.56
CA LEU A 635 -6.77 4.35 -31.25
C LEU A 635 -7.39 4.88 -32.56
N ASN A 636 -8.65 4.51 -32.82
CA ASN A 636 -9.34 4.81 -34.07
C ASN A 636 -10.62 5.62 -33.81
N ASN A 637 -10.57 6.94 -33.98
CA ASN A 637 -11.75 7.83 -33.93
C ASN A 637 -12.71 7.52 -32.77
N SER A 638 -12.18 7.64 -31.54
CA SER A 638 -12.80 7.28 -30.25
C SER A 638 -13.06 5.80 -29.96
N THR A 639 -12.60 4.87 -30.79
CA THR A 639 -12.58 3.43 -30.45
C THR A 639 -11.19 2.96 -30.03
N ILE A 640 -11.11 2.27 -28.90
CA ILE A 640 -9.90 1.58 -28.42
C ILE A 640 -9.90 0.17 -29.01
N THR A 641 -8.89 -0.17 -29.81
CA THR A 641 -8.71 -1.52 -30.34
C THR A 641 -7.37 -2.12 -29.90
N VAL A 642 -7.39 -3.43 -29.60
CA VAL A 642 -6.21 -4.18 -29.18
C VAL A 642 -5.83 -5.16 -30.28
N LYS A 643 -4.58 -5.09 -30.75
CA LYS A 643 -3.98 -6.10 -31.65
C LYS A 643 -2.86 -6.84 -30.93
N GLN A 644 -2.56 -8.07 -31.36
CA GLN A 644 -1.56 -8.92 -30.72
C GLN A 644 -0.71 -9.64 -31.78
N SER A 645 0.59 -9.81 -31.51
CA SER A 645 1.56 -10.39 -32.45
C SER A 645 2.72 -11.09 -31.72
N LYS A 646 3.42 -11.96 -32.48
CA LYS A 646 4.69 -12.62 -32.12
C LYS A 646 5.93 -11.77 -32.46
N SER A 647 5.75 -10.60 -33.05
CA SER A 647 6.82 -9.69 -33.46
C SER A 647 6.60 -8.28 -32.94
N GLU A 648 7.68 -7.52 -32.78
CA GLU A 648 7.64 -6.12 -32.29
C GLU A 648 6.98 -5.15 -33.29
N LYS A 649 6.86 -5.54 -34.56
CA LYS A 649 6.41 -4.69 -35.69
C LYS A 649 4.89 -4.38 -35.70
N VAL A 650 4.16 -4.63 -34.62
CA VAL A 650 2.69 -4.52 -34.53
C VAL A 650 2.15 -3.13 -34.93
N LEU A 651 2.95 -2.08 -34.73
CA LEU A 651 2.59 -0.70 -35.08
C LEU A 651 3.10 -0.26 -36.46
N GLU A 652 4.04 -0.97 -37.09
CA GLU A 652 4.62 -0.56 -38.38
C GLU A 652 3.59 -0.67 -39.51
N ASP A 653 2.83 -1.77 -39.54
CA ASP A 653 1.86 -2.07 -40.61
C ASP A 653 0.65 -1.10 -40.61
N GLU A 654 0.30 -0.51 -39.46
CA GLU A 654 -0.86 0.39 -39.30
C GLU A 654 -0.50 1.87 -39.35
N ASN A 655 0.68 2.28 -38.86
CA ASN A 655 1.14 3.68 -38.99
C ASN A 655 1.30 4.09 -40.47
N ALA A 656 1.65 3.13 -41.33
CA ALA A 656 1.64 3.28 -42.78
C ALA A 656 0.25 3.62 -43.35
N LEU A 657 -0.84 3.23 -42.68
CA LEU A 657 -2.22 3.48 -43.07
C LEU A 657 -2.72 4.83 -42.54
N ILE A 658 -2.47 5.12 -41.25
CA ILE A 658 -2.91 6.35 -40.58
C ILE A 658 -2.28 7.58 -41.24
N LEU A 659 -0.96 7.57 -41.50
CA LEU A 659 -0.26 8.68 -42.18
C LEU A 659 -0.71 8.92 -43.63
N GLN A 660 -1.33 7.94 -44.29
CA GLN A 660 -1.91 8.11 -45.64
C GLN A 660 -3.29 8.77 -45.62
N SER A 661 -4.03 8.66 -44.51
CA SER A 661 -5.38 9.19 -44.36
C SER A 661 -5.42 10.72 -44.16
N THR A 662 -4.49 11.26 -43.37
CA THR A 662 -4.44 12.69 -43.00
C THR A 662 -3.92 13.58 -44.12
N ASN A 663 -3.13 13.04 -45.06
CA ASN A 663 -2.42 13.81 -46.08
C ASN A 663 -3.20 14.02 -47.40
N LYS A 664 -4.45 13.54 -47.50
CA LYS A 664 -5.33 13.83 -48.65
C LYS A 664 -6.20 15.07 -48.38
N GLN A 665 -5.60 16.26 -48.44
CA GLN A 665 -6.39 17.46 -48.66
C GLN A 665 -7.14 17.36 -50.01
N PRO A 666 -8.44 17.67 -50.07
CA PRO A 666 -9.15 17.75 -51.34
C PRO A 666 -8.67 18.98 -52.11
N ASN A 667 -7.89 18.76 -53.18
CA ASN A 667 -7.52 19.80 -54.14
C ASN A 667 -8.79 20.43 -54.73
N LYS A 668 -9.19 21.59 -54.22
CA LYS A 668 -10.27 22.40 -54.79
C LYS A 668 -9.82 22.92 -56.16
N LYS A 669 -10.63 22.62 -57.17
CA LYS A 669 -10.66 23.32 -58.46
C LYS A 669 -11.86 24.26 -58.49
#